data_AF-A0A419GYP6-F1
#
_entry.id   AF-A0A419GYP6-F1
#
_cell.length_a   1.000
_cell.length_b   1.000
_cell.length_c   1.000
_cell.angle_alpha   90.00
_cell.angle_beta   90.00
_cell.angle_gamma   90.00
#
_symmetry.space_group_name_H-M   'P 1'
#
loop_
_entity.id
_entity.type
_entity.pdbx_description
1 polymer ?
#
loop_
_entity_poly.entity_id
_entity_poly.type
_entity_poly.pdbx_seq_one_letter_code
_entity_poly.pdbx_strand_id
1 'polypeptide(L)'
;MESDMKKVLIIFLCLLSLTVSSRSALAATVTWTGGVTNNLASNSSNWSSGIIPQYGDHVIFDASSSNDCTWDLTVTLASFSIMSSYAGVVAITSETDLTIDTNIIPPVPPTAPSLLSATAISSSQINLSWTDNSNTESGYKIERKIGTGGTYTQVVDIGKDVIMYFDTGLTKGTTYYYKIRAYNSFGDSDNSNDTYATTLAVDQPSATTSPATNIGGYTATLNAIVNPHGSGTTVNFQWGTDLSYGNTTSTQSAGSGTSNVNITANLTDLLPGTTYHYRITATNAGGITYGDDMSFTTPNWYDANWLYRQQIVSKQLITVASNITPSSTLTNFPVLIKLSDQANPIFNKALANGDDIVFTLSDGTTRLNHEIESYNNAAGNMEFVAWVKIPTLSSSSNTNIYMYYGNNNASDQQSPAAVWDNNYKGVWHLKEGLAGTGTVDLYKDSTVNNNHGDDYTSATGQSGKVGSGQEFDAVDDYVDVMDEASLDIADAITVEAWVYLKSTSGYRTFLCKGDDRYVIYFNPGTSIPVAGIYRSDYENLPYGSSINLNQWNHLSFTYDKNGGANNFITYINGVLSSSTTKTGPIGVDDHSLSIGACKYWGMYSVYFNGFIDEVRISNIARSSDWIKTSYNTQNSPQSYLTFGTEENYRNTVPPTAVTNTATNISGSTATINSTVNPNGYTTTAYFQWGTTTSYGNTTTTQAIGSGTNSVSVTANLTGLSSNTTYHYRVVATNPYGTSNGDDVSFTTNTTITWTGSVDTFANNPANWTENRVPRNGDAVIFNGAINCTWNLNVIPLSLTALSAYTGTVTLNYDLSIRRNLNVLGGTLNLNDKTLNVDGYILIGYAGTLNATSSIITVKGDWANWGNFISGTSTVILDGTNQTIYGNTTFYKLIKIVTSADTLYFEAGSTQTISNTLTLQGTNGNLLLLRSTSDGYYWYINPLGSRNVSFVNIKDMYNKNVVHIPVTDSIDSGNNNKVSFGGSECSCLEKELIIQARNDNGRLSW
;
A
#
# COMPACT_ATOMS: atom_id res chain seq x y z
N MET A 1 -69.97 -24.75 5.46
CA MET A 1 -70.15 -26.16 5.08
C MET A 1 -68.99 -26.90 5.72
N GLU A 2 -69.01 -27.20 7.03
CA GLU A 2 -69.79 -28.29 7.66
C GLU A 2 -69.56 -29.63 6.93
N SER A 3 -69.34 -30.77 7.58
CA SER A 3 -69.17 -31.14 8.99
C SER A 3 -68.89 -32.66 8.98
N ASP A 4 -68.55 -33.19 10.16
CA ASP A 4 -68.76 -34.57 10.58
C ASP A 4 -67.79 -35.67 10.10
N MET A 5 -66.99 -36.18 11.03
CA MET A 5 -67.47 -37.30 11.84
C MET A 5 -66.58 -37.61 13.06
N LYS A 6 -67.27 -37.97 14.13
CA LYS A 6 -66.87 -38.20 15.52
C LYS A 6 -66.54 -39.68 15.81
N LYS A 7 -65.79 -39.86 16.92
CA LYS A 7 -65.91 -40.89 18.01
C LYS A 7 -65.17 -42.23 17.93
N VAL A 8 -64.88 -42.72 19.16
CA VAL A 8 -64.63 -44.11 19.69
C VAL A 8 -63.16 -44.35 20.11
N LEU A 9 -62.71 -45.00 21.22
CA LEU A 9 -63.20 -45.54 22.52
C LEU A 9 -62.03 -46.43 23.13
N ILE A 10 -62.06 -46.77 24.44
CA ILE A 10 -61.37 -47.89 25.18
C ILE A 10 -59.91 -47.66 25.65
N ILE A 11 -59.50 -47.58 26.94
CA ILE A 11 -59.53 -48.41 28.22
C ILE A 11 -58.37 -49.45 28.37
N PHE A 12 -57.84 -49.55 29.61
CA PHE A 12 -57.17 -50.65 30.36
C PHE A 12 -55.63 -50.63 30.43
N LEU A 13 -54.91 -51.08 31.46
CA LEU A 13 -54.99 -51.26 32.94
C LEU A 13 -53.70 -52.04 33.32
N CYS A 14 -53.42 -52.20 34.62
CA CYS A 14 -52.52 -53.17 35.25
C CYS A 14 -51.00 -52.90 35.26
N LEU A 15 -50.25 -53.26 36.29
CA LEU A 15 -50.42 -53.51 37.74
C LEU A 15 -49.00 -53.92 38.24
N LEU A 16 -48.84 -53.97 39.57
CA LEU A 16 -47.79 -54.70 40.33
C LEU A 16 -46.42 -54.00 40.44
N SER A 17 -46.01 -53.37 41.56
CA SER A 17 -45.94 -53.73 43.00
C SER A 17 -44.79 -54.68 43.39
N LEU A 18 -43.93 -54.21 44.30
CA LEU A 18 -43.41 -54.81 45.56
C LEU A 18 -41.98 -54.31 45.84
N THR A 19 -41.75 -53.47 46.87
CA THR A 19 -41.29 -53.80 48.26
C THR A 19 -39.88 -54.41 48.33
N VAL A 20 -38.96 -54.10 49.25
CA VAL A 20 -39.02 -53.44 50.56
C VAL A 20 -37.58 -53.26 51.10
N SER A 21 -37.43 -52.32 52.04
CA SER A 21 -36.41 -52.27 53.12
C SER A 21 -34.96 -51.95 52.75
N SER A 22 -34.20 -51.19 53.54
CA SER A 22 -34.45 -50.28 54.65
C SER A 22 -33.09 -49.70 55.07
N ARG A 23 -33.13 -48.66 55.89
CA ARG A 23 -32.15 -48.28 56.91
C ARG A 23 -30.94 -47.42 56.52
N SER A 24 -31.07 -46.19 57.04
CA SER A 24 -30.05 -45.39 57.73
C SER A 24 -29.07 -44.62 56.87
N ALA A 25 -29.42 -43.36 56.66
CA ALA A 25 -28.46 -42.28 56.48
C ALA A 25 -27.49 -42.24 57.68
N LEU A 26 -26.19 -42.20 57.38
CA LEU A 26 -25.23 -41.47 58.19
C LEU A 26 -24.34 -40.66 57.24
N ALA A 27 -24.39 -39.35 57.49
CA ALA A 27 -23.35 -38.36 57.27
C ALA A 27 -22.71 -38.31 55.88
N ALA A 28 -23.24 -37.40 55.05
CA ALA A 28 -22.34 -36.53 54.30
C ALA A 28 -21.59 -35.65 55.33
N THR A 29 -20.27 -35.81 55.40
CA THR A 29 -19.40 -34.84 56.09
C THR A 29 -18.72 -33.98 55.03
N VAL A 30 -18.88 -32.66 55.17
CA VAL A 30 -18.18 -31.60 54.45
C VAL A 30 -17.23 -30.96 55.47
N THR A 31 -15.96 -31.39 55.51
CA THR A 31 -14.70 -30.66 55.15
C THR A 31 -14.39 -29.38 55.94
N TRP A 32 -13.11 -29.12 56.30
CA TRP A 32 -12.25 -28.18 55.54
C TRP A 32 -10.83 -27.91 56.14
N THR A 33 -9.97 -27.32 55.30
CA THR A 33 -8.54 -26.94 55.44
C THR A 33 -8.29 -25.69 56.31
N GLY A 34 -7.07 -25.50 56.84
CA GLY A 34 -6.79 -24.56 57.95
C GLY A 34 -6.61 -23.06 57.63
N GLY A 35 -6.67 -22.26 58.70
CA GLY A 35 -6.17 -20.89 58.88
C GLY A 35 -5.68 -20.71 60.34
N VAL A 36 -4.61 -19.92 60.55
CA VAL A 36 -3.70 -19.97 61.71
C VAL A 36 -3.96 -18.94 62.84
N THR A 37 -3.45 -19.26 64.05
CA THR A 37 -3.01 -18.38 65.16
C THR A 37 -4.03 -17.61 66.01
N ASN A 38 -5.02 -18.30 66.58
CA ASN A 38 -5.53 -18.08 67.95
C ASN A 38 -6.24 -19.36 68.40
N ASN A 39 -5.53 -20.18 69.15
CA ASN A 39 -5.89 -21.56 69.48
C ASN A 39 -6.61 -21.63 70.85
N LEU A 40 -7.76 -20.95 70.99
CA LEU A 40 -8.49 -20.87 72.27
C LEU A 40 -9.89 -21.50 72.28
N ALA A 41 -10.42 -22.04 71.17
CA ALA A 41 -11.69 -22.80 71.15
C ALA A 41 -11.52 -24.29 70.79
N SER A 42 -10.29 -24.75 70.60
CA SER A 42 -9.93 -26.13 70.21
C SER A 42 -9.81 -27.10 71.40
N ASN A 43 -10.20 -26.67 72.61
CA ASN A 43 -10.29 -27.52 73.79
C ASN A 43 -11.65 -27.32 74.48
N SER A 44 -12.37 -28.41 74.72
CA SER A 44 -13.69 -28.46 75.36
C SER A 44 -13.73 -27.89 76.78
N SER A 45 -12.58 -27.70 77.43
CA SER A 45 -12.48 -27.03 78.73
C SER A 45 -12.76 -25.52 78.69
N ASN A 46 -12.64 -24.85 77.53
CA ASN A 46 -12.88 -23.41 77.38
C ASN A 46 -14.36 -23.04 77.15
N TRP A 47 -15.28 -24.01 77.14
CA TRP A 47 -16.72 -23.77 76.96
C TRP A 47 -17.43 -23.50 78.30
N SER A 48 -16.71 -23.65 79.41
CA SER A 48 -17.18 -23.33 80.76
C SER A 48 -17.11 -21.83 81.10
N SER A 49 -16.46 -21.01 80.26
CA SER A 49 -16.32 -19.56 80.42
C SER A 49 -17.22 -18.71 79.50
N GLY A 50 -18.22 -19.31 78.85
CA GLY A 50 -19.29 -18.56 78.18
C GLY A 50 -18.92 -17.85 76.87
N ILE A 51 -17.88 -18.30 76.17
CA ILE A 51 -17.56 -17.83 74.81
C ILE A 51 -18.27 -18.72 73.79
N ILE A 52 -19.09 -18.10 72.92
CA ILE A 52 -19.97 -18.75 71.91
C ILE A 52 -19.27 -18.72 70.53
N PRO A 53 -19.27 -19.80 69.73
CA PRO A 53 -18.70 -19.79 68.38
C PRO A 53 -19.40 -18.80 67.44
N GLN A 54 -18.64 -18.04 66.65
CA GLN A 54 -19.15 -17.05 65.69
C GLN A 54 -19.02 -17.50 64.22
N TYR A 55 -19.62 -16.72 63.33
CA TYR A 55 -19.57 -16.92 61.89
C TYR A 55 -18.11 -16.84 61.38
N GLY A 56 -17.56 -17.99 60.96
CA GLY A 56 -16.16 -18.15 60.56
C GLY A 56 -15.34 -19.07 61.48
N ASP A 57 -15.89 -19.48 62.64
CA ASP A 57 -15.22 -20.39 63.57
C ASP A 57 -15.47 -21.87 63.22
N HIS A 58 -14.43 -22.70 63.32
CA HIS A 58 -14.55 -24.14 63.15
C HIS A 58 -14.76 -24.83 64.50
N VAL A 59 -15.93 -25.44 64.71
CA VAL A 59 -16.23 -26.31 65.86
C VAL A 59 -15.98 -27.76 65.45
N ILE A 60 -15.00 -28.43 66.07
CA ILE A 60 -14.62 -29.81 65.75
C ILE A 60 -15.06 -30.73 66.88
N PHE A 61 -15.88 -31.74 66.56
CA PHE A 61 -16.11 -32.91 67.40
C PHE A 61 -15.25 -34.06 66.87
N ASP A 62 -14.28 -34.54 67.65
CA ASP A 62 -13.46 -35.71 67.30
C ASP A 62 -13.84 -36.95 68.14
N ALA A 63 -13.21 -38.08 67.84
CA ALA A 63 -13.47 -39.37 68.48
C ALA A 63 -13.08 -39.43 69.98
N SER A 64 -12.58 -38.35 70.58
CA SER A 64 -12.33 -38.22 72.02
C SER A 64 -13.45 -37.52 72.80
N SER A 65 -14.51 -37.04 72.10
CA SER A 65 -15.68 -36.42 72.74
C SER A 65 -16.76 -37.45 73.11
N SER A 66 -17.04 -37.59 74.41
CA SER A 66 -17.88 -38.66 74.98
C SER A 66 -19.22 -38.20 75.59
N ASN A 67 -19.74 -37.02 75.20
CA ASN A 67 -20.99 -36.47 75.74
C ASN A 67 -22.00 -36.11 74.64
N ASP A 68 -23.24 -36.56 74.81
CA ASP A 68 -24.39 -36.17 73.98
C ASP A 68 -24.83 -34.74 74.30
N CYS A 69 -25.19 -33.95 73.27
CA CYS A 69 -25.83 -32.65 73.43
C CYS A 69 -27.15 -32.62 72.65
N THR A 70 -28.24 -32.20 73.32
CA THR A 70 -29.58 -32.05 72.74
C THR A 70 -29.91 -30.58 72.55
N TRP A 71 -30.44 -30.23 71.38
CA TRP A 71 -30.96 -28.90 71.06
C TRP A 71 -32.43 -29.02 70.62
N ASP A 72 -33.31 -28.19 71.15
CA ASP A 72 -34.72 -28.12 70.72
C ASP A 72 -34.82 -27.41 69.37
N LEU A 73 -35.42 -28.08 68.38
CA LEU A 73 -35.69 -27.53 67.07
C LEU A 73 -37.21 -27.50 66.82
N THR A 74 -37.82 -26.32 66.82
CA THR A 74 -39.18 -26.13 66.30
C THR A 74 -39.14 -26.18 64.78
N VAL A 75 -39.81 -27.15 64.14
CA VAL A 75 -39.83 -27.30 62.67
C VAL A 75 -41.23 -27.03 62.11
N THR A 76 -41.30 -26.09 61.17
CA THR A 76 -42.44 -25.96 60.24
C THR A 76 -42.04 -26.67 58.94
N LEU A 77 -42.82 -27.66 58.50
CA LEU A 77 -42.52 -28.38 57.26
C LEU A 77 -43.03 -27.59 56.05
N ALA A 78 -42.16 -27.30 55.09
CA ALA A 78 -42.55 -26.62 53.85
C ALA A 78 -43.27 -27.55 52.85
N SER A 79 -43.10 -28.87 52.95
CA SER A 79 -43.80 -29.85 52.10
C SER A 79 -43.72 -31.27 52.68
N PHE A 80 -44.75 -32.08 52.46
CA PHE A 80 -44.79 -33.51 52.82
C PHE A 80 -45.24 -34.32 51.59
N SER A 81 -44.40 -35.23 51.10
CA SER A 81 -44.67 -36.02 49.89
C SER A 81 -44.32 -37.49 50.09
N ILE A 82 -45.23 -38.37 49.65
CA ILE A 82 -45.06 -39.83 49.64
C ILE A 82 -44.94 -40.28 48.18
N MET A 83 -43.82 -40.92 47.83
CA MET A 83 -43.54 -41.39 46.47
C MET A 83 -44.36 -42.63 46.13
N SER A 84 -44.67 -42.83 44.84
CA SER A 84 -45.52 -43.92 44.34
C SER A 84 -44.98 -45.33 44.60
N SER A 85 -43.69 -45.48 44.93
CA SER A 85 -43.05 -46.75 45.29
C SER A 85 -43.22 -47.13 46.78
N TYR A 86 -43.88 -46.30 47.59
CA TYR A 86 -44.05 -46.52 49.02
C TYR A 86 -45.25 -47.42 49.33
N ALA A 87 -45.02 -48.55 50.02
CA ALA A 87 -46.04 -49.55 50.35
C ALA A 87 -46.29 -49.73 51.88
N GLY A 88 -45.81 -48.80 52.71
CA GLY A 88 -46.00 -48.80 54.17
C GLY A 88 -47.16 -47.91 54.63
N VAL A 89 -47.52 -47.97 55.92
CA VAL A 89 -48.52 -47.09 56.56
C VAL A 89 -47.80 -46.02 57.37
N VAL A 90 -48.17 -44.74 57.19
CA VAL A 90 -47.76 -43.62 58.06
C VAL A 90 -48.94 -43.28 58.99
N ALA A 91 -48.69 -43.25 60.30
CA ALA A 91 -49.69 -42.86 61.30
C ALA A 91 -49.14 -41.74 62.20
N ILE A 92 -49.96 -40.73 62.47
CA ILE A 92 -49.69 -39.63 63.43
C ILE A 92 -50.58 -39.87 64.65
N THR A 93 -50.00 -39.84 65.87
CA THR A 93 -50.70 -40.21 67.11
C THR A 93 -50.80 -39.05 68.13
N SER A 94 -50.68 -37.79 67.72
CA SER A 94 -50.84 -36.60 68.57
C SER A 94 -52.11 -35.80 68.24
N GLU A 95 -52.75 -35.20 69.26
CA GLU A 95 -54.02 -34.45 69.22
C GLU A 95 -53.95 -33.10 68.48
N THR A 96 -53.63 -33.11 67.19
CA THR A 96 -53.75 -31.91 66.33
C THR A 96 -54.39 -32.30 65.00
N ASP A 97 -55.55 -31.72 64.69
CA ASP A 97 -56.29 -31.94 63.44
C ASP A 97 -55.43 -31.57 62.22
N LEU A 98 -55.30 -32.52 61.29
CA LEU A 98 -54.63 -32.34 60.00
C LEU A 98 -55.67 -32.23 58.88
N THR A 99 -56.01 -31.01 58.48
CA THR A 99 -56.77 -30.75 57.24
C THR A 99 -55.86 -30.87 56.03
N ILE A 100 -56.11 -31.85 55.16
CA ILE A 100 -55.46 -31.99 53.85
C ILE A 100 -56.33 -31.28 52.81
N ASP A 101 -55.84 -30.15 52.28
CA ASP A 101 -56.43 -29.48 51.12
C ASP A 101 -55.99 -30.21 49.84
N THR A 102 -56.86 -31.03 49.26
CA THR A 102 -56.62 -31.65 47.94
C THR A 102 -56.88 -30.64 46.83
N ASN A 103 -55.90 -29.79 46.56
CA ASN A 103 -55.90 -28.91 45.39
C ASN A 103 -55.55 -29.73 44.13
N ILE A 104 -56.57 -30.32 43.48
CA ILE A 104 -56.44 -30.82 42.11
C ILE A 104 -56.41 -29.58 41.20
N ILE A 105 -55.21 -29.17 40.78
CA ILE A 105 -55.01 -28.07 39.83
C ILE A 105 -55.58 -28.54 38.48
N PRO A 106 -56.51 -27.80 37.85
CA PRO A 106 -57.02 -28.14 36.52
C PRO A 106 -55.87 -28.19 35.48
N PRO A 107 -56.01 -28.92 34.36
CA PRO A 107 -54.99 -28.91 33.32
C PRO A 107 -54.86 -27.51 32.73
N VAL A 108 -53.81 -26.80 33.12
CA VAL A 108 -53.52 -25.42 32.72
C VAL A 108 -52.32 -25.38 31.78
N PRO A 109 -52.28 -24.43 30.84
CA PRO A 109 -51.06 -24.10 30.11
C PRO A 109 -49.89 -23.80 31.06
N PRO A 110 -48.64 -23.96 30.61
CA PRO A 110 -47.47 -23.74 31.46
C PRO A 110 -47.36 -22.31 32.00
N THR A 111 -46.55 -22.10 33.04
CA THR A 111 -46.17 -20.76 33.48
C THR A 111 -45.27 -20.10 32.43
N ALA A 112 -45.52 -18.83 32.12
CA ALA A 112 -44.71 -18.08 31.15
C ALA A 112 -43.24 -17.94 31.60
N PRO A 113 -42.28 -18.07 30.68
CA PRO A 113 -40.86 -17.80 30.98
C PRO A 113 -40.64 -16.32 31.29
N SER A 114 -39.63 -16.00 32.09
CA SER A 114 -39.28 -14.62 32.47
C SER A 114 -37.81 -14.29 32.25
N LEU A 115 -37.43 -13.03 32.42
CA LEU A 115 -36.05 -12.55 32.31
C LEU A 115 -35.40 -12.88 30.95
N LEU A 116 -36.19 -12.81 29.87
CA LEU A 116 -35.67 -12.98 28.52
C LEU A 116 -34.69 -11.85 28.19
N SER A 117 -33.46 -12.22 27.87
CA SER A 117 -32.39 -11.32 27.41
C SER A 117 -31.90 -11.72 26.03
N ALA A 118 -31.58 -10.73 25.20
CA ALA A 118 -30.93 -10.92 23.90
C ALA A 118 -29.58 -10.20 23.87
N THR A 119 -28.54 -10.89 23.42
CA THR A 119 -27.18 -10.36 23.29
C THR A 119 -26.66 -10.61 21.89
N ALA A 120 -26.29 -9.54 21.17
CA ALA A 120 -25.66 -9.68 19.86
C ALA A 120 -24.22 -10.20 20.01
N ILE A 121 -23.88 -11.24 19.24
CA ILE A 121 -22.56 -11.89 19.28
C ILE A 121 -21.74 -11.52 18.03
N SER A 122 -22.40 -11.38 16.88
CA SER A 122 -21.74 -11.05 15.62
C SER A 122 -22.66 -10.24 14.71
N SER A 123 -22.22 -9.97 13.49
CA SER A 123 -23.05 -9.39 12.44
C SER A 123 -24.16 -10.34 11.94
N SER A 124 -24.17 -11.60 12.36
CA SER A 124 -25.16 -12.60 11.93
C SER A 124 -25.72 -13.48 13.05
N GLN A 125 -25.43 -13.18 14.32
CA GLN A 125 -25.88 -13.98 15.47
C GLN A 125 -26.31 -13.16 16.68
N ILE A 126 -27.45 -13.53 17.27
CA ILE A 126 -27.96 -13.05 18.56
C ILE A 126 -28.23 -14.26 19.46
N ASN A 127 -27.71 -14.23 20.69
CA ASN A 127 -27.97 -15.26 21.69
C ASN A 127 -29.10 -14.81 22.62
N LEU A 128 -30.06 -15.69 22.86
CA LEU A 128 -31.17 -15.52 23.78
C LEU A 128 -30.95 -16.38 25.03
N SER A 129 -31.36 -15.87 26.19
CA SER A 129 -31.46 -16.64 27.44
C SER A 129 -32.65 -16.18 28.27
N TRP A 130 -33.27 -17.08 29.03
CA TRP A 130 -34.42 -16.79 29.88
C TRP A 130 -34.44 -17.70 31.12
N THR A 131 -35.35 -17.41 32.05
CA THR A 131 -35.65 -18.23 33.22
C THR A 131 -36.83 -19.14 32.94
N ASP A 132 -36.65 -20.43 33.19
CA ASP A 132 -37.72 -21.41 33.25
C ASP A 132 -38.53 -21.26 34.55
N ASN A 133 -39.84 -21.06 34.43
CA ASN A 133 -40.76 -20.89 35.55
C ASN A 133 -41.78 -22.03 35.65
N SER A 134 -41.64 -23.07 34.84
CA SER A 134 -42.59 -24.16 34.74
C SER A 134 -41.87 -25.50 34.88
N ASN A 135 -42.60 -26.54 35.26
CA ASN A 135 -42.14 -27.93 35.23
C ASN A 135 -43.08 -28.82 34.41
N THR A 136 -44.10 -28.22 33.78
CA THR A 136 -45.20 -28.87 33.05
C THR A 136 -45.19 -28.60 31.54
N GLU A 137 -44.21 -27.82 31.07
CA GLU A 137 -43.98 -27.51 29.67
C GLU A 137 -43.44 -28.72 28.91
N SER A 138 -43.78 -28.79 27.64
CA SER A 138 -43.21 -29.71 26.66
C SER A 138 -42.08 -29.03 25.87
N GLY A 139 -42.01 -27.69 25.91
CA GLY A 139 -40.96 -26.90 25.28
C GLY A 139 -41.30 -25.42 25.21
N TYR A 140 -40.53 -24.69 24.40
CA TYR A 140 -40.68 -23.24 24.18
C TYR A 140 -40.81 -22.90 22.70
N LYS A 141 -41.62 -21.89 22.40
CA LYS A 141 -41.76 -21.29 21.06
C LYS A 141 -41.08 -19.93 21.08
N ILE A 142 -40.11 -19.74 20.19
CA ILE A 142 -39.38 -18.47 20.06
C ILE A 142 -39.98 -17.69 18.90
N GLU A 143 -40.40 -16.45 19.14
CA GLU A 143 -40.92 -15.56 18.11
C GLU A 143 -39.99 -14.35 17.93
N ARG A 144 -39.81 -13.92 16.69
CA ARG A 144 -38.94 -12.81 16.29
C ARG A 144 -39.65 -11.86 15.34
N LYS A 145 -39.35 -10.56 15.44
CA LYS A 145 -39.68 -9.55 14.42
C LYS A 145 -38.48 -8.66 14.11
N ILE A 146 -38.51 -8.00 12.96
CA ILE A 146 -37.49 -7.02 12.53
C ILE A 146 -38.02 -5.61 12.78
N GLY A 147 -37.29 -4.79 13.53
CA GLY A 147 -37.66 -3.41 13.84
C GLY A 147 -38.89 -3.27 14.76
N THR A 148 -39.14 -2.04 15.22
CA THR A 148 -40.21 -1.74 16.17
C THR A 148 -41.61 -2.03 15.61
N GLY A 149 -41.83 -1.73 14.32
CA GLY A 149 -43.10 -1.91 13.60
C GLY A 149 -43.30 -3.26 12.91
N GLY A 150 -42.38 -4.21 13.06
CA GLY A 150 -42.49 -5.55 12.44
C GLY A 150 -43.56 -6.44 13.09
N THR A 151 -43.90 -7.53 12.41
CA THR A 151 -44.80 -8.58 12.92
C THR A 151 -43.99 -9.75 13.47
N TYR A 152 -44.36 -10.27 14.65
CA TYR A 152 -43.73 -11.45 15.23
C TYR A 152 -44.08 -12.70 14.43
N THR A 153 -43.05 -13.48 14.09
CA THR A 153 -43.17 -14.81 13.49
C THR A 153 -42.40 -15.82 14.33
N GLN A 154 -42.94 -17.02 14.48
CA GLN A 154 -42.24 -18.11 15.16
C GLN A 154 -40.99 -18.52 14.36
N VAL A 155 -39.85 -18.54 15.04
CA VAL A 155 -38.54 -18.93 14.48
C VAL A 155 -38.31 -20.42 14.67
N VAL A 156 -38.59 -20.94 15.87
CA VAL A 156 -38.30 -22.33 16.24
C VAL A 156 -39.09 -22.77 17.47
N ASP A 157 -39.29 -24.08 17.59
CA ASP A 157 -39.70 -24.76 18.82
C ASP A 157 -38.51 -25.52 19.40
N ILE A 158 -38.24 -25.33 20.68
CA ILE A 158 -37.14 -25.97 21.41
C ILE A 158 -37.69 -26.82 22.57
N GLY A 159 -36.91 -27.80 23.00
CA GLY A 159 -37.32 -28.78 23.99
C GLY A 159 -37.57 -28.21 25.39
N LYS A 160 -38.15 -29.05 26.25
CA LYS A 160 -38.34 -28.82 27.69
C LYS A 160 -37.02 -28.46 28.39
N ASP A 161 -37.09 -27.65 29.44
CA ASP A 161 -35.98 -27.25 30.33
C ASP A 161 -34.81 -26.52 29.62
N VAL A 162 -34.98 -26.11 28.35
CA VAL A 162 -34.00 -25.30 27.63
C VAL A 162 -34.13 -23.83 28.06
N ILE A 163 -33.00 -23.21 28.40
CA ILE A 163 -32.94 -21.81 28.88
C ILE A 163 -32.12 -20.88 27.98
N MET A 164 -31.71 -21.35 26.80
CA MET A 164 -30.89 -20.59 25.85
C MET A 164 -31.12 -20.97 24.39
N TYR A 165 -30.95 -20.01 23.48
CA TYR A 165 -31.05 -20.22 22.03
C TYR A 165 -30.07 -19.34 21.25
N PHE A 166 -29.48 -19.87 20.17
CA PHE A 166 -28.56 -19.14 19.29
C PHE A 166 -29.25 -18.84 17.96
N ASP A 167 -29.72 -17.62 17.79
CA ASP A 167 -30.34 -17.17 16.55
C ASP A 167 -29.25 -16.75 15.55
N THR A 168 -29.06 -17.54 14.49
CA THR A 168 -27.98 -17.37 13.50
C THR A 168 -28.54 -17.07 12.11
N GLY A 169 -27.69 -16.61 11.19
CA GLY A 169 -28.12 -16.25 9.83
C GLY A 169 -28.85 -14.90 9.75
N LEU A 170 -28.64 -14.04 10.74
CA LEU A 170 -29.25 -12.73 10.83
C LEU A 170 -28.61 -11.72 9.88
N THR A 171 -29.37 -10.69 9.51
CA THR A 171 -28.87 -9.55 8.74
C THR A 171 -28.06 -8.64 9.66
N LYS A 172 -26.90 -8.18 9.21
CA LYS A 172 -25.99 -7.26 9.91
C LYS A 172 -26.63 -5.91 10.24
N GLY A 173 -26.19 -5.28 11.33
CA GLY A 173 -26.68 -3.96 11.77
C GLY A 173 -28.20 -3.87 12.00
N THR A 174 -28.90 -5.00 12.12
CA THR A 174 -30.37 -5.07 12.11
C THR A 174 -30.88 -5.38 13.51
N THR A 175 -31.86 -4.61 13.97
CA THR A 175 -32.49 -4.81 15.28
C THR A 175 -33.60 -5.87 15.19
N TYR A 176 -33.45 -6.93 15.97
CA TYR A 176 -34.41 -8.00 16.12
C TYR A 176 -35.04 -7.95 17.51
N TYR A 177 -36.36 -8.08 17.56
CA TYR A 177 -37.13 -8.17 18.80
C TYR A 177 -37.58 -9.61 19.01
N TYR A 178 -37.54 -10.06 20.26
CA TYR A 178 -37.83 -11.43 20.66
C TYR A 178 -38.84 -11.47 21.78
N LYS A 179 -39.66 -12.52 21.76
CA LYS A 179 -40.49 -12.97 22.88
C LYS A 179 -40.61 -14.49 22.83
N ILE A 180 -40.80 -15.11 23.98
CA ILE A 180 -40.83 -16.56 24.12
C ILE A 180 -42.05 -16.96 24.94
N ARG A 181 -42.66 -18.10 24.59
CA ARG A 181 -43.74 -18.73 25.37
C ARG A 181 -43.45 -20.22 25.57
N ALA A 182 -43.70 -20.73 26.77
CA ALA A 182 -43.73 -22.16 27.04
C ALA A 182 -45.03 -22.78 26.50
N TYR A 183 -45.01 -24.04 26.07
CA TYR A 183 -46.19 -24.77 25.58
C TYR A 183 -46.26 -26.19 26.13
N ASN A 184 -47.47 -26.73 26.24
CA ASN A 184 -47.71 -28.17 26.45
C ASN A 184 -48.98 -28.61 25.69
N SER A 185 -49.46 -29.83 25.92
CA SER A 185 -50.68 -30.36 25.27
C SER A 185 -51.97 -29.60 25.61
N PHE A 186 -51.96 -28.75 26.64
CA PHE A 186 -53.12 -27.99 27.11
C PHE A 186 -53.12 -26.54 26.61
N GLY A 187 -52.03 -26.06 26.02
CA GLY A 187 -51.97 -24.76 25.36
C GLY A 187 -50.61 -24.07 25.50
N ASP A 188 -50.55 -22.85 24.98
CA ASP A 188 -49.42 -21.95 25.14
C ASP A 188 -49.62 -21.07 26.39
N SER A 189 -48.51 -20.80 27.09
CA SER A 189 -48.45 -19.79 28.15
C SER A 189 -48.57 -18.36 27.61
N ASP A 190 -48.71 -17.39 28.51
CA ASP A 190 -48.48 -15.97 28.18
C ASP A 190 -47.03 -15.76 27.66
N ASN A 191 -46.78 -14.65 26.97
CA ASN A 191 -45.42 -14.34 26.52
C ASN A 191 -44.53 -13.88 27.67
N SER A 192 -43.22 -14.13 27.54
CA SER A 192 -42.19 -13.46 28.33
C SER A 192 -42.22 -11.94 28.16
N ASN A 193 -41.34 -11.23 28.88
CA ASN A 193 -41.00 -9.86 28.53
C ASN A 193 -40.46 -9.80 27.08
N ASP A 194 -40.77 -8.70 26.38
CA ASP A 194 -40.12 -8.39 25.12
C ASP A 194 -38.65 -8.00 25.38
N THR A 195 -37.76 -8.41 24.49
CA THR A 195 -36.37 -7.97 24.46
C THR A 195 -35.93 -7.70 23.03
N TYR A 196 -34.79 -7.04 22.84
CA TYR A 196 -34.21 -6.83 21.53
C TYR A 196 -32.70 -6.77 21.59
N ALA A 197 -32.08 -7.11 20.46
CA ALA A 197 -30.66 -6.86 20.21
C ALA A 197 -30.45 -6.47 18.75
N THR A 198 -29.39 -5.70 18.49
CA THR A 198 -28.98 -5.31 17.14
C THR A 198 -27.71 -6.07 16.79
N THR A 199 -27.73 -6.85 15.72
CA THR A 199 -26.50 -7.51 15.21
C THR A 199 -25.40 -6.49 14.96
N LEU A 200 -24.14 -6.89 15.12
CA LEU A 200 -23.02 -5.97 14.93
C LEU A 200 -22.97 -5.47 13.46
N ALA A 201 -22.48 -4.25 13.26
CA ALA A 201 -22.16 -3.74 11.93
C ALA A 201 -20.94 -4.48 11.36
N VAL A 202 -20.74 -4.39 10.04
CA VAL A 202 -19.48 -4.82 9.41
C VAL A 202 -18.57 -3.61 9.35
N ASP A 203 -17.34 -3.76 9.83
CA ASP A 203 -16.34 -2.69 9.77
C ASP A 203 -15.97 -2.37 8.31
N GLN A 204 -15.83 -1.08 8.00
CA GLN A 204 -15.29 -0.62 6.73
C GLN A 204 -13.84 -1.09 6.57
N PRO A 205 -13.36 -1.27 5.32
CA PRO A 205 -11.96 -1.59 5.13
C PRO A 205 -11.11 -0.38 5.54
N SER A 206 -9.88 -0.58 5.99
CA SER A 206 -8.92 0.53 6.07
C SER A 206 -8.04 0.53 4.82
N ALA A 207 -7.71 1.71 4.31
CA ALA A 207 -6.94 1.85 3.08
C ALA A 207 -5.99 3.04 3.19
N THR A 208 -4.73 2.82 2.82
CA THR A 208 -3.69 3.86 2.81
C THR A 208 -2.99 3.84 1.45
N THR A 209 -3.07 4.95 0.72
CA THR A 209 -2.30 5.13 -0.52
C THR A 209 -0.83 5.31 -0.15
N SER A 210 0.06 4.56 -0.80
CA SER A 210 1.51 4.64 -0.60
C SER A 210 2.18 5.28 -1.82
N PRO A 211 3.41 5.86 -1.69
CA PRO A 211 4.12 6.45 -2.83
C PRO A 211 4.26 5.50 -4.02
N ALA A 212 4.15 6.05 -5.22
CA ALA A 212 4.34 5.30 -6.46
C ALA A 212 5.82 4.91 -6.60
N THR A 213 6.07 3.76 -7.22
CA THR A 213 7.39 3.23 -7.51
C THR A 213 7.54 2.96 -9.00
N ASN A 214 8.74 2.61 -9.46
CA ASN A 214 9.03 2.32 -10.88
C ASN A 214 8.52 3.43 -11.82
N ILE A 215 8.66 4.69 -11.42
CA ILE A 215 8.18 5.84 -12.20
C ILE A 215 9.12 6.04 -13.40
N GLY A 216 8.69 5.57 -14.56
CA GLY A 216 9.30 5.85 -15.86
C GLY A 216 8.60 7.01 -16.57
N GLY A 217 9.12 7.40 -17.74
CA GLY A 217 8.51 8.48 -18.53
C GLY A 217 7.07 8.20 -18.97
N TYR A 218 6.70 6.91 -19.08
CA TYR A 218 5.37 6.45 -19.54
C TYR A 218 4.72 5.46 -18.60
N THR A 219 5.36 5.13 -17.48
CA THR A 219 4.94 4.03 -16.60
C THR A 219 5.08 4.43 -15.14
N ALA A 220 4.26 3.83 -14.28
CA ALA A 220 4.41 3.91 -12.84
C ALA A 220 3.72 2.72 -12.18
N THR A 221 4.20 2.28 -11.02
CA THR A 221 3.51 1.32 -10.16
C THR A 221 2.88 2.06 -8.98
N LEU A 222 1.55 2.08 -8.92
CA LEU A 222 0.80 2.59 -7.78
C LEU A 222 0.83 1.57 -6.65
N ASN A 223 0.96 2.04 -5.40
CA ASN A 223 1.06 1.17 -4.22
C ASN A 223 0.04 1.59 -3.16
N ALA A 224 -0.50 0.63 -2.43
CA ALA A 224 -1.37 0.85 -1.28
C ALA A 224 -1.34 -0.31 -0.29
N ILE A 225 -1.80 -0.05 0.92
CA ILE A 225 -2.01 -1.06 1.96
C ILE A 225 -3.50 -1.03 2.33
N VAL A 226 -4.16 -2.19 2.33
CA VAL A 226 -5.58 -2.34 2.64
C VAL A 226 -5.79 -3.43 3.69
N ASN A 227 -6.61 -3.17 4.71
CA ASN A 227 -7.10 -4.21 5.63
C ASN A 227 -8.59 -4.46 5.37
N PRO A 228 -9.01 -5.68 5.00
CA PRO A 228 -10.41 -6.01 4.75
C PRO A 228 -11.32 -6.04 6.00
N HIS A 229 -10.74 -6.04 7.21
CA HIS A 229 -11.45 -6.15 8.49
C HIS A 229 -12.46 -7.32 8.54
N GLY A 230 -12.09 -8.48 7.99
CA GLY A 230 -12.91 -9.70 8.08
C GLY A 230 -14.04 -9.79 7.04
N SER A 231 -14.21 -8.80 6.15
CA SER A 231 -15.23 -8.81 5.10
C SER A 231 -14.60 -8.77 3.71
N GLY A 232 -15.21 -9.48 2.75
CA GLY A 232 -14.75 -9.50 1.36
C GLY A 232 -14.62 -8.08 0.80
N THR A 233 -13.40 -7.70 0.44
CA THR A 233 -13.05 -6.34 0.04
C THR A 233 -12.50 -6.32 -1.38
N THR A 234 -13.04 -5.42 -2.21
CA THR A 234 -12.55 -5.13 -3.55
C THR A 234 -11.88 -3.77 -3.60
N VAL A 235 -10.84 -3.63 -4.42
CA VAL A 235 -10.02 -2.42 -4.49
C VAL A 235 -9.72 -2.01 -5.93
N ASN A 236 -9.55 -0.71 -6.18
CA ASN A 236 -8.99 -0.16 -7.41
C ASN A 236 -8.31 1.18 -7.10
N PHE A 237 -7.46 1.68 -7.99
CA PHE A 237 -6.93 3.04 -7.91
C PHE A 237 -7.73 3.96 -8.81
N GLN A 238 -8.02 5.16 -8.31
CA GLN A 238 -8.41 6.31 -9.12
C GLN A 238 -7.15 7.12 -9.40
N TRP A 239 -6.95 7.57 -10.64
CA TRP A 239 -5.76 8.34 -11.02
C TRP A 239 -6.05 9.31 -12.18
N GLY A 240 -5.28 10.41 -12.29
CA GLY A 240 -5.42 11.42 -13.34
C GLY A 240 -4.43 12.59 -13.22
N THR A 241 -4.50 13.55 -14.14
CA THR A 241 -3.63 14.75 -14.11
C THR A 241 -4.08 15.82 -13.11
N ASP A 242 -5.22 15.61 -12.47
CA ASP A 242 -5.77 16.47 -11.42
C ASP A 242 -6.59 15.63 -10.41
N LEU A 243 -7.12 16.29 -9.38
CA LEU A 243 -7.89 15.66 -8.30
C LEU A 243 -9.26 15.12 -8.71
N SER A 244 -9.70 15.32 -9.96
CA SER A 244 -10.87 14.63 -10.51
C SER A 244 -10.55 13.20 -10.92
N TYR A 245 -9.26 12.87 -11.06
CA TYR A 245 -8.70 11.60 -11.52
C TYR A 245 -9.16 11.22 -12.94
N GLY A 246 -10.44 10.96 -13.15
CA GLY A 246 -11.00 10.65 -14.47
C GLY A 246 -10.67 9.25 -15.00
N ASN A 247 -9.68 8.55 -14.42
CA ASN A 247 -9.33 7.18 -14.77
C ASN A 247 -9.35 6.25 -13.54
N THR A 248 -9.60 4.95 -13.79
CA THR A 248 -9.59 3.91 -12.77
C THR A 248 -8.85 2.66 -13.25
N THR A 249 -8.10 2.01 -12.39
CA THR A 249 -7.50 0.70 -12.71
C THR A 249 -8.54 -0.42 -12.67
N SER A 250 -8.18 -1.60 -13.19
CA SER A 250 -8.98 -2.81 -13.00
C SER A 250 -9.19 -3.12 -11.51
N THR A 251 -10.34 -3.72 -11.20
CA THR A 251 -10.71 -4.08 -9.83
C THR A 251 -9.96 -5.33 -9.40
N GLN A 252 -9.41 -5.32 -8.18
CA GLN A 252 -8.70 -6.42 -7.55
C GLN A 252 -9.40 -6.84 -6.24
N SER A 253 -9.15 -8.05 -5.77
CA SER A 253 -9.66 -8.53 -4.47
C SER A 253 -8.56 -8.38 -3.41
N ALA A 254 -8.89 -7.75 -2.28
CA ALA A 254 -8.05 -7.74 -1.08
C ALA A 254 -8.40 -8.89 -0.11
N GLY A 255 -9.34 -9.77 -0.49
CA GLY A 255 -9.80 -10.90 0.34
C GLY A 255 -10.71 -10.46 1.48
N SER A 256 -10.83 -11.31 2.51
CA SER A 256 -11.68 -11.10 3.69
C SER A 256 -10.94 -11.35 5.02
N GLY A 257 -9.61 -11.24 5.01
CA GLY A 257 -8.79 -11.41 6.21
C GLY A 257 -8.84 -10.20 7.15
N THR A 258 -8.18 -10.31 8.30
CA THR A 258 -8.02 -9.21 9.28
C THR A 258 -6.62 -8.60 9.27
N SER A 259 -5.77 -9.02 8.35
CA SER A 259 -4.39 -8.54 8.21
C SER A 259 -4.28 -7.58 7.03
N ASN A 260 -3.28 -6.71 7.08
CA ASN A 260 -2.96 -5.79 5.99
C ASN A 260 -2.49 -6.55 4.75
N VAL A 261 -2.95 -6.10 3.59
CA VAL A 261 -2.62 -6.63 2.26
C VAL A 261 -2.03 -5.51 1.42
N ASN A 262 -0.90 -5.79 0.75
CA ASN A 262 -0.30 -4.85 -0.18
C ASN A 262 -1.00 -4.97 -1.55
N ILE A 263 -1.38 -3.82 -2.10
CA ILE A 263 -2.06 -3.72 -3.39
C ILE A 263 -1.18 -2.89 -4.32
N THR A 264 -0.97 -3.36 -5.54
CA THR A 264 -0.24 -2.62 -6.56
C THR A 264 -0.99 -2.59 -7.89
N ALA A 265 -0.74 -1.56 -8.69
CA ALA A 265 -1.26 -1.46 -10.05
C ALA A 265 -0.25 -0.77 -10.97
N ASN A 266 0.04 -1.36 -12.12
CA ASN A 266 0.94 -0.77 -13.11
C ASN A 266 0.14 0.12 -14.07
N LEU A 267 0.63 1.33 -14.28
CA LEU A 267 0.17 2.24 -15.31
C LEU A 267 1.15 2.22 -16.48
N THR A 268 0.60 2.29 -17.70
CA THR A 268 1.32 2.47 -18.97
C THR A 268 0.76 3.69 -19.69
N ASP A 269 1.40 4.09 -20.79
CA ASP A 269 0.91 5.15 -21.69
C ASP A 269 0.70 6.50 -20.99
N LEU A 270 1.43 6.74 -19.90
CA LEU A 270 1.45 8.02 -19.22
C LEU A 270 2.16 9.07 -20.07
N LEU A 271 1.80 10.33 -19.88
CA LEU A 271 2.52 11.43 -20.51
C LEU A 271 3.81 11.73 -19.72
N PRO A 272 4.96 11.88 -20.38
CA PRO A 272 6.21 12.28 -19.74
C PRO A 272 6.17 13.71 -19.19
N GLY A 273 6.96 14.00 -18.15
CA GLY A 273 7.01 15.31 -17.51
C GLY A 273 5.68 15.76 -16.89
N THR A 274 4.74 14.83 -16.69
CA THR A 274 3.37 15.12 -16.29
C THR A 274 3.13 14.64 -14.86
N THR A 275 2.51 15.50 -14.05
CA THR A 275 2.11 15.15 -12.69
C THR A 275 0.77 14.43 -12.72
N TYR A 276 0.72 13.28 -12.05
CA TYR A 276 -0.48 12.49 -11.85
C TYR A 276 -0.81 12.41 -10.37
N HIS A 277 -2.08 12.62 -10.04
CA HIS A 277 -2.71 12.37 -8.74
C HIS A 277 -3.34 10.98 -8.75
N TYR A 278 -3.29 10.27 -7.62
CA TYR A 278 -3.92 8.97 -7.47
C TYR A 278 -4.27 8.66 -6.01
N ARG A 279 -5.26 7.80 -5.82
CA ARG A 279 -5.62 7.23 -4.52
C ARG A 279 -6.22 5.84 -4.64
N ILE A 280 -6.08 5.03 -3.61
CA ILE A 280 -6.76 3.73 -3.52
C ILE A 280 -8.23 3.91 -3.10
N THR A 281 -9.13 3.12 -3.67
CA THR A 281 -10.51 2.94 -3.19
C THR A 281 -10.68 1.49 -2.75
N ALA A 282 -11.13 1.28 -1.52
CA ALA A 282 -11.43 -0.05 -0.97
C ALA A 282 -12.91 -0.13 -0.59
N THR A 283 -13.60 -1.18 -1.03
CA THR A 283 -15.04 -1.35 -0.81
C THR A 283 -15.32 -2.71 -0.22
N ASN A 284 -16.07 -2.74 0.88
CA ASN A 284 -16.59 -3.98 1.46
C ASN A 284 -18.05 -3.79 1.91
N ALA A 285 -18.60 -4.78 2.59
CA ALA A 285 -19.99 -4.75 3.04
C ALA A 285 -20.29 -3.68 4.12
N GLY A 286 -19.27 -3.11 4.77
CA GLY A 286 -19.35 -1.98 5.70
C GLY A 286 -19.31 -0.60 5.02
N GLY A 287 -18.85 -0.52 3.76
CA GLY A 287 -18.82 0.70 2.97
C GLY A 287 -17.55 0.87 2.14
N ILE A 288 -17.32 2.12 1.72
CA ILE A 288 -16.17 2.52 0.88
C ILE A 288 -15.23 3.38 1.71
N THR A 289 -13.94 3.05 1.65
CA THR A 289 -12.85 3.84 2.22
C THR A 289 -11.93 4.31 1.09
N TYR A 290 -11.58 5.59 1.11
CA TYR A 290 -10.59 6.19 0.22
C TYR A 290 -9.28 6.37 0.97
N GLY A 291 -8.17 6.01 0.34
CA GLY A 291 -6.86 6.42 0.81
C GLY A 291 -6.59 7.89 0.51
N ASP A 292 -5.52 8.41 1.11
CA ASP A 292 -5.06 9.78 0.87
C ASP A 292 -4.68 10.01 -0.61
N ASP A 293 -4.81 11.25 -1.07
CA ASP A 293 -4.29 11.66 -2.37
C ASP A 293 -2.77 11.64 -2.35
N MET A 294 -2.17 10.98 -3.34
CA MET A 294 -0.74 10.99 -3.58
C MET A 294 -0.51 11.46 -5.01
N SER A 295 0.66 12.05 -5.26
CA SER A 295 1.04 12.47 -6.60
C SER A 295 2.44 12.01 -6.95
N PHE A 296 2.68 11.76 -8.24
CA PHE A 296 4.01 11.56 -8.79
C PHE A 296 4.13 12.32 -10.11
N THR A 297 5.36 12.67 -10.51
CA THR A 297 5.63 13.28 -11.81
C THR A 297 6.49 12.33 -12.62
N THR A 298 6.02 11.94 -13.80
CA THR A 298 6.83 11.14 -14.72
C THR A 298 8.06 11.96 -15.13
N PRO A 299 9.24 11.35 -15.23
CA PRO A 299 10.37 11.97 -15.89
C PRO A 299 9.97 12.41 -17.29
N ASN A 300 10.61 13.47 -17.79
CA ASN A 300 10.57 13.75 -19.21
C ASN A 300 11.07 12.53 -19.99
N TRP A 301 10.53 12.26 -21.18
CA TRP A 301 10.97 11.13 -22.01
C TRP A 301 12.39 11.32 -22.55
N TYR A 302 12.86 12.55 -22.49
CA TYR A 302 14.20 12.95 -22.80
C TYR A 302 15.01 13.05 -21.50
N ASP A 303 16.22 12.51 -21.53
CA ASP A 303 17.20 12.58 -20.46
C ASP A 303 18.49 13.22 -20.99
N ALA A 304 19.53 13.28 -20.15
CA ALA A 304 20.84 13.80 -20.55
C ALA A 304 21.59 12.89 -21.55
N ASN A 305 21.13 11.65 -21.76
CA ASN A 305 21.71 10.68 -22.70
C ASN A 305 21.11 10.78 -24.11
N TRP A 306 19.94 11.43 -24.23
CA TRP A 306 19.57 12.12 -25.45
C TRP A 306 20.51 13.32 -25.65
N LEU A 307 21.80 13.02 -25.89
CA LEU A 307 22.91 13.95 -26.12
C LEU A 307 22.48 15.03 -27.12
N TYR A 308 21.61 14.66 -28.07
CA TYR A 308 21.17 15.53 -29.16
C TYR A 308 19.83 16.25 -28.90
N ARG A 309 19.29 16.16 -27.68
CA ARG A 309 18.21 17.03 -27.15
C ARG A 309 18.66 17.86 -25.94
N GLN A 310 19.67 17.40 -25.19
CA GLN A 310 20.47 18.23 -24.29
C GLN A 310 21.96 17.95 -24.55
N GLN A 311 22.64 18.91 -25.19
CA GLN A 311 24.10 19.01 -25.38
C GLN A 311 24.69 18.42 -26.69
N ILE A 312 24.79 19.32 -27.70
CA ILE A 312 25.29 19.11 -29.08
C ILE A 312 24.18 18.52 -29.94
N VAL A 313 23.48 19.35 -30.70
CA VAL A 313 22.26 18.90 -31.36
C VAL A 313 22.52 18.47 -32.78
N SER A 314 21.73 17.47 -33.13
CA SER A 314 21.51 17.09 -34.49
C SER A 314 20.02 16.91 -34.67
N LYS A 315 19.30 18.04 -34.68
CA LYS A 315 17.87 18.10 -34.98
C LYS A 315 17.74 18.68 -36.35
N GLN A 316 16.97 17.99 -37.17
CA GLN A 316 16.64 18.46 -38.49
C GLN A 316 15.17 18.87 -38.47
N LEU A 317 14.91 20.16 -38.69
CA LEU A 317 13.56 20.62 -38.96
C LEU A 317 13.08 19.90 -40.22
N ILE A 318 11.95 19.21 -40.15
CA ILE A 318 11.26 18.72 -41.35
C ILE A 318 10.08 19.64 -41.57
N THR A 319 10.11 20.40 -42.67
CA THR A 319 8.98 21.20 -43.12
C THR A 319 8.17 20.36 -44.11
N VAL A 320 6.95 20.03 -43.75
CA VAL A 320 5.97 19.45 -44.66
C VAL A 320 5.23 20.61 -45.33
N ALA A 321 5.46 20.77 -46.63
CA ALA A 321 5.02 21.96 -47.37
C ALA A 321 3.48 22.03 -47.52
N SER A 322 2.90 23.22 -47.39
CA SER A 322 1.45 23.45 -47.51
C SER A 322 0.88 23.23 -48.92
N ASN A 323 1.73 23.18 -49.95
CA ASN A 323 1.37 22.95 -51.35
C ASN A 323 1.00 21.49 -51.68
N ILE A 324 0.93 20.59 -50.70
CA ILE A 324 0.46 19.19 -50.88
C ILE A 324 -1.06 19.08 -50.85
N THR A 325 -1.80 20.13 -51.26
CA THR A 325 -3.13 19.96 -51.86
C THR A 325 -4.23 19.20 -51.08
N PRO A 326 -4.37 19.24 -49.75
CA PRO A 326 -5.69 19.02 -49.20
C PRO A 326 -6.40 20.38 -49.22
N SER A 327 -7.57 20.46 -49.87
CA SER A 327 -8.43 21.65 -49.80
C SER A 327 -8.94 21.92 -48.37
N SER A 328 -8.79 20.94 -47.49
CA SER A 328 -9.14 20.93 -46.08
C SER A 328 -7.99 20.44 -45.20
N THR A 329 -7.96 20.81 -43.93
CA THR A 329 -6.96 20.29 -42.97
C THR A 329 -7.22 18.80 -42.68
N LEU A 330 -6.19 17.96 -42.75
CA LEU A 330 -6.29 16.54 -42.41
C LEU A 330 -5.90 16.30 -40.95
N THR A 331 -6.54 15.33 -40.29
CA THR A 331 -6.27 14.95 -38.90
C THR A 331 -5.77 13.52 -38.79
N ASN A 332 -4.82 13.25 -37.89
CA ASN A 332 -4.25 11.92 -37.66
C ASN A 332 -3.67 11.26 -38.93
N PHE A 333 -3.03 12.05 -39.79
CA PHE A 333 -2.55 11.60 -41.09
C PHE A 333 -1.14 10.99 -41.00
N PRO A 334 -0.92 9.75 -41.49
CA PRO A 334 0.42 9.15 -41.56
C PRO A 334 1.21 9.72 -42.74
N VAL A 335 2.26 10.49 -42.45
CA VAL A 335 3.15 11.08 -43.46
C VAL A 335 4.37 10.18 -43.66
N LEU A 336 4.72 9.90 -44.92
CA LEU A 336 5.98 9.25 -45.27
C LEU A 336 7.14 10.24 -45.16
N ILE A 337 8.15 9.88 -44.36
CA ILE A 337 9.46 10.53 -44.27
C ILE A 337 10.48 9.61 -44.94
N LYS A 338 11.01 10.03 -46.09
CA LYS A 338 12.03 9.28 -46.83
C LYS A 338 13.26 10.14 -47.13
N LEU A 339 14.43 9.61 -46.84
CA LEU A 339 15.72 10.28 -46.99
C LEU A 339 16.74 9.31 -47.62
N SER A 340 17.47 9.81 -48.62
CA SER A 340 18.53 9.07 -49.33
C SER A 340 19.81 9.90 -49.54
N ASP A 341 19.85 11.13 -48.99
CA ASP A 341 21.03 11.99 -49.04
C ASP A 341 22.13 11.43 -48.14
N GLN A 342 23.18 10.89 -48.75
CA GLN A 342 24.33 10.28 -48.05
C GLN A 342 25.08 11.27 -47.14
N ALA A 343 24.91 12.59 -47.35
CA ALA A 343 25.50 13.62 -46.50
C ALA A 343 24.68 13.90 -45.22
N ASN A 344 23.49 13.30 -45.08
CA ASN A 344 22.64 13.57 -43.94
C ASN A 344 23.25 13.00 -42.64
N PRO A 345 23.30 13.79 -41.55
CA PRO A 345 23.94 13.35 -40.32
C PRO A 345 23.30 12.16 -39.61
N ILE A 346 22.02 11.86 -39.86
CA ILE A 346 21.33 10.73 -39.22
C ILE A 346 22.09 9.42 -39.44
N PHE A 347 22.60 9.19 -40.65
CA PHE A 347 23.28 7.94 -41.01
C PHE A 347 24.60 7.72 -40.27
N ASN A 348 25.23 8.77 -39.75
CA ASN A 348 26.49 8.64 -39.01
C ASN A 348 26.32 8.77 -37.50
N LYS A 349 25.12 9.12 -37.02
CA LYS A 349 24.88 9.50 -35.62
C LYS A 349 23.80 8.69 -34.93
N ALA A 350 22.77 8.23 -35.64
CA ALA A 350 21.79 7.32 -35.07
C ALA A 350 22.40 5.92 -34.86
N LEU A 351 21.86 5.18 -33.90
CA LEU A 351 22.22 3.78 -33.69
C LEU A 351 21.99 2.98 -34.97
N ALA A 352 22.81 1.96 -35.20
CA ALA A 352 22.74 1.15 -36.43
C ALA A 352 21.40 0.43 -36.63
N ASN A 353 20.65 0.18 -35.55
CA ASN A 353 19.30 -0.39 -35.59
C ASN A 353 18.18 0.67 -35.66
N GLY A 354 18.50 1.96 -35.55
CA GLY A 354 17.53 3.05 -35.60
C GLY A 354 16.69 3.23 -34.33
N ASP A 355 16.97 2.46 -33.26
CA ASP A 355 16.17 2.47 -32.03
C ASP A 355 16.10 3.85 -31.37
N ASP A 356 17.12 4.69 -31.58
CA ASP A 356 17.22 6.02 -30.99
C ASP A 356 16.59 7.13 -31.85
N ILE A 357 15.84 6.79 -32.90
CA ILE A 357 15.17 7.80 -33.74
C ILE A 357 13.80 8.14 -33.14
N VAL A 358 13.50 9.42 -32.98
CA VAL A 358 12.20 9.88 -32.47
C VAL A 358 11.75 11.18 -33.11
N PHE A 359 10.44 11.32 -33.31
CA PHE A 359 9.81 12.50 -33.88
C PHE A 359 8.99 13.26 -32.85
N THR A 360 8.97 14.59 -32.96
CA THR A 360 8.09 15.46 -32.14
C THR A 360 7.43 16.55 -32.97
N LEU A 361 6.37 17.15 -32.44
CA LEU A 361 5.86 18.43 -32.91
C LEU A 361 6.91 19.55 -32.77
N SER A 362 6.59 20.72 -33.31
CA SER A 362 7.43 21.92 -33.28
C SER A 362 7.71 22.47 -31.87
N ASP A 363 7.03 21.97 -30.83
CA ASP A 363 7.34 22.28 -29.43
C ASP A 363 8.61 21.57 -28.93
N GLY A 364 9.11 20.58 -29.68
CA GLY A 364 10.28 19.77 -29.33
C GLY A 364 10.03 18.78 -28.19
N THR A 365 8.80 18.66 -27.70
CA THR A 365 8.42 17.88 -26.51
C THR A 365 7.32 16.86 -26.79
N THR A 366 6.35 17.18 -27.65
CA THR A 366 5.22 16.29 -27.93
C THR A 366 5.65 15.25 -28.95
N ARG A 367 5.85 14.00 -28.52
CA ARG A 367 6.23 12.90 -29.39
C ARG A 367 5.14 12.56 -30.40
N LEU A 368 5.58 12.08 -31.55
CA LEU A 368 4.74 11.56 -32.61
C LEU A 368 4.95 10.06 -32.74
N ASN A 369 3.84 9.33 -32.90
CA ASN A 369 3.90 7.90 -33.21
C ASN A 369 4.57 7.72 -34.56
N HIS A 370 5.48 6.77 -34.64
CA HIS A 370 6.20 6.49 -35.87
C HIS A 370 6.54 5.01 -36.02
N GLU A 371 6.75 4.61 -37.26
CA GLU A 371 7.17 3.29 -37.69
C GLU A 371 8.36 3.48 -38.62
N ILE A 372 9.46 2.79 -38.38
CA ILE A 372 10.61 2.75 -39.28
C ILE A 372 10.46 1.51 -40.16
N GLU A 373 10.23 1.76 -41.43
CA GLU A 373 10.09 0.71 -42.43
C GLU A 373 11.47 0.18 -42.84
N SER A 374 12.44 1.08 -43.02
CA SER A 374 13.83 0.78 -43.36
C SER A 374 14.78 1.84 -42.78
N TYR A 375 15.87 1.40 -42.14
CA TYR A 375 17.00 2.24 -41.80
C TYR A 375 18.30 1.49 -42.13
N ASN A 376 19.04 2.01 -43.11
CA ASN A 376 20.33 1.53 -43.54
C ASN A 376 21.34 2.68 -43.49
N ASN A 377 22.43 2.49 -42.75
CA ASN A 377 23.51 3.47 -42.63
C ASN A 377 24.82 3.02 -43.32
N ALA A 378 24.78 1.94 -44.11
CA ALA A 378 25.94 1.49 -44.87
C ALA A 378 26.28 2.47 -45.99
N ALA A 379 27.52 2.94 -46.01
CA ALA A 379 28.01 3.89 -47.01
C ALA A 379 27.77 3.40 -48.44
N GLY A 380 27.16 4.24 -49.28
CA GLY A 380 26.82 3.92 -50.67
C GLY A 380 25.45 3.26 -50.85
N ASN A 381 24.75 2.92 -49.76
CA ASN A 381 23.38 2.41 -49.77
C ASN A 381 22.57 2.95 -48.56
N MET A 382 22.86 4.18 -48.12
CA MET A 382 22.16 4.76 -46.97
C MET A 382 20.72 5.11 -47.35
N GLU A 383 19.75 4.61 -46.58
CA GLU A 383 18.32 4.85 -46.76
C GLU A 383 17.63 4.95 -45.40
N PHE A 384 16.71 5.91 -45.28
CA PHE A 384 15.81 6.01 -44.15
C PHE A 384 14.38 6.19 -44.64
N VAL A 385 13.47 5.32 -44.20
CA VAL A 385 12.05 5.30 -44.54
C VAL A 385 11.26 5.13 -43.24
N ALA A 386 10.43 6.11 -42.91
CA ALA A 386 9.58 6.06 -41.73
C ALA A 386 8.18 6.66 -41.99
N TRP A 387 7.17 6.08 -41.37
CA TRP A 387 5.82 6.61 -41.31
C TRP A 387 5.63 7.35 -40.00
N VAL A 388 5.18 8.61 -40.05
CA VAL A 388 4.99 9.45 -38.86
C VAL A 388 3.56 9.97 -38.82
N LYS A 389 2.84 9.68 -37.73
CA LYS A 389 1.47 10.17 -37.55
C LYS A 389 1.47 11.63 -37.15
N ILE A 390 0.92 12.47 -38.02
CA ILE A 390 0.77 13.91 -37.79
C ILE A 390 -0.66 14.19 -37.29
N PRO A 391 -0.84 14.75 -36.07
CA PRO A 391 -2.17 15.05 -35.54
C PRO A 391 -2.97 16.00 -36.42
N THR A 392 -2.30 16.97 -37.04
CA THR A 392 -2.91 17.95 -37.93
C THR A 392 -1.97 18.34 -39.06
N LEU A 393 -2.36 18.03 -40.29
CA LEU A 393 -1.69 18.49 -41.51
C LEU A 393 -2.49 19.65 -42.10
N SER A 394 -1.98 20.86 -41.91
CA SER A 394 -2.64 22.11 -42.29
C SER A 394 -2.72 22.29 -43.80
N SER A 395 -3.87 22.76 -44.29
CA SER A 395 -4.06 23.13 -45.71
C SER A 395 -3.52 24.52 -46.07
N SER A 396 -3.19 25.36 -45.08
CA SER A 396 -2.86 26.78 -45.29
C SER A 396 -1.51 27.21 -44.69
N SER A 397 -0.83 26.32 -43.98
CA SER A 397 0.47 26.60 -43.36
C SER A 397 1.33 25.35 -43.36
N ASN A 398 2.65 25.52 -43.37
CA ASN A 398 3.54 24.36 -43.26
C ASN A 398 3.40 23.70 -41.89
N THR A 399 3.53 22.38 -41.86
CA THR A 399 3.66 21.63 -40.60
C THR A 399 5.13 21.38 -40.32
N ASN A 400 5.58 21.81 -39.14
CA ASN A 400 6.95 21.67 -38.68
C ASN A 400 7.04 20.58 -37.62
N ILE A 401 7.95 19.61 -37.83
CA ILE A 401 8.27 18.57 -36.86
C ILE A 401 9.79 18.51 -36.64
N TYR A 402 10.20 17.94 -35.52
CA TYR A 402 11.60 17.63 -35.23
C TYR A 402 11.85 16.13 -35.28
N MET A 403 13.01 15.75 -35.80
CA MET A 403 13.58 14.42 -35.72
C MET A 403 14.82 14.47 -34.83
N TYR A 404 14.87 13.58 -33.83
CA TYR A 404 15.99 13.41 -32.90
C TYR A 404 16.61 12.03 -33.07
N TYR A 405 17.92 11.93 -32.85
CA TYR A 405 18.71 10.70 -32.93
C TYR A 405 20.04 10.87 -32.17
N GLY A 406 20.78 9.78 -31.95
CA GLY A 406 22.09 9.71 -31.30
C GLY A 406 22.08 9.37 -29.81
N ASN A 407 20.99 8.81 -29.27
CA ASN A 407 21.02 8.30 -27.90
C ASN A 407 21.54 6.86 -27.88
N ASN A 408 22.82 6.68 -27.56
CA ASN A 408 23.46 5.37 -27.52
C ASN A 408 22.83 4.38 -26.51
N ASN A 409 21.99 4.87 -25.58
CA ASN A 409 21.32 4.06 -24.57
C ASN A 409 19.81 3.92 -24.82
N ALA A 410 19.27 4.47 -25.91
CA ALA A 410 17.86 4.36 -26.21
C ALA A 410 17.50 2.91 -26.57
N SER A 411 16.41 2.43 -25.97
CA SER A 411 15.67 1.27 -26.48
C SER A 411 14.87 1.68 -27.72
N ASP A 412 14.27 0.71 -28.42
CA ASP A 412 13.33 0.99 -29.52
C ASP A 412 12.29 2.05 -29.14
N GLN A 413 12.21 3.10 -29.96
CA GLN A 413 11.33 4.25 -29.76
C GLN A 413 10.09 4.22 -30.67
N GLN A 414 9.96 3.20 -31.52
CA GLN A 414 8.86 3.08 -32.47
C GLN A 414 7.54 2.75 -31.77
N SER A 415 6.45 3.04 -32.47
CA SER A 415 5.08 2.68 -32.07
C SER A 415 4.24 2.35 -33.31
N PRO A 416 4.58 1.29 -34.06
CA PRO A 416 4.05 1.05 -35.40
C PRO A 416 2.51 1.02 -35.47
N ALA A 417 1.89 0.21 -34.62
CA ALA A 417 0.43 0.08 -34.54
C ALA A 417 -0.30 1.39 -34.22
N ALA A 418 0.37 2.33 -33.54
CA ALA A 418 -0.23 3.61 -33.15
C ALA A 418 -0.09 4.70 -34.22
N VAL A 419 0.71 4.47 -35.28
CA VAL A 419 0.82 5.34 -36.45
C VAL A 419 -0.51 5.39 -37.20
N TRP A 420 -1.11 4.21 -37.36
CA TRP A 420 -2.35 4.00 -38.08
C TRP A 420 -3.53 4.25 -37.12
N ASP A 421 -4.50 5.08 -37.53
CA ASP A 421 -5.71 5.28 -36.72
C ASP A 421 -6.59 4.02 -36.70
N ASN A 422 -7.54 3.94 -35.76
CA ASN A 422 -8.40 2.75 -35.57
C ASN A 422 -9.29 2.41 -36.78
N ASN A 423 -9.38 3.31 -37.77
CA ASN A 423 -10.13 3.02 -38.98
C ASN A 423 -9.31 2.18 -39.97
N TYR A 424 -7.99 2.15 -39.87
CA TYR A 424 -7.17 1.20 -40.61
C TYR A 424 -7.41 -0.21 -40.07
N LYS A 425 -7.75 -1.12 -41.00
CA LYS A 425 -8.00 -2.55 -40.72
C LYS A 425 -6.89 -3.46 -41.22
N GLY A 426 -6.03 -2.97 -42.10
CA GLY A 426 -4.79 -3.64 -42.45
C GLY A 426 -3.86 -2.68 -43.18
N VAL A 427 -2.58 -2.75 -42.84
CA VAL A 427 -1.50 -2.03 -43.53
C VAL A 427 -0.33 -2.99 -43.71
N TRP A 428 -0.06 -3.37 -44.96
CA TRP A 428 1.04 -4.27 -45.30
C TRP A 428 2.06 -3.53 -46.16
N HIS A 429 3.26 -3.32 -45.61
CA HIS A 429 4.40 -2.74 -46.31
C HIS A 429 5.07 -3.73 -47.27
N LEU A 430 4.78 -5.03 -47.15
CA LEU A 430 5.30 -6.08 -48.02
C LEU A 430 6.83 -6.12 -48.10
N LYS A 431 7.50 -5.77 -46.99
CA LYS A 431 8.95 -5.54 -46.90
C LYS A 431 9.76 -6.80 -46.61
N GLU A 432 9.11 -7.89 -46.26
CA GLU A 432 9.74 -9.11 -45.77
C GLU A 432 10.29 -9.99 -46.91
N GLY A 433 11.43 -10.63 -46.67
CA GLY A 433 12.10 -11.51 -47.66
C GLY A 433 11.75 -12.99 -47.47
N LEU A 434 11.93 -13.79 -48.53
CA LEU A 434 11.62 -15.23 -48.64
C LEU A 434 11.74 -16.01 -47.32
N ALA A 435 10.68 -16.75 -46.96
CA ALA A 435 10.77 -17.77 -45.92
C ALA A 435 11.76 -18.86 -46.32
N GLY A 436 12.86 -18.93 -45.57
CA GLY A 436 13.74 -20.10 -45.50
C GLY A 436 13.73 -20.79 -44.13
N THR A 437 12.89 -20.38 -43.18
CA THR A 437 13.07 -20.75 -41.76
C THR A 437 11.82 -21.25 -41.02
N GLY A 438 10.68 -21.49 -41.70
CA GLY A 438 9.50 -22.07 -41.04
C GLY A 438 8.88 -21.18 -39.95
N THR A 439 8.78 -19.88 -40.21
CA THR A 439 8.17 -18.89 -39.31
C THR A 439 6.82 -18.49 -39.89
N VAL A 440 5.75 -18.61 -39.10
CA VAL A 440 4.39 -18.11 -39.39
C VAL A 440 4.41 -16.59 -39.20
N ASP A 441 3.67 -15.81 -40.00
CA ASP A 441 3.59 -14.33 -39.99
C ASP A 441 4.73 -13.57 -40.71
N LEU A 442 4.89 -13.80 -42.02
CA LEU A 442 5.91 -13.12 -42.84
C LEU A 442 5.49 -11.71 -43.27
N TYR A 443 4.23 -11.48 -43.61
CA TYR A 443 3.76 -10.19 -44.10
C TYR A 443 3.00 -9.45 -43.01
N LYS A 444 3.72 -8.64 -42.23
CA LYS A 444 3.13 -8.07 -41.01
C LYS A 444 2.17 -6.94 -41.34
N ASP A 445 0.97 -7.07 -40.78
CA ASP A 445 0.03 -5.96 -40.61
C ASP A 445 0.56 -4.99 -39.54
N SER A 446 0.84 -3.76 -39.94
CA SER A 446 1.34 -2.71 -39.06
C SER A 446 0.26 -2.08 -38.19
N THR A 447 -1.02 -2.48 -38.29
CA THR A 447 -2.10 -1.98 -37.43
C THR A 447 -2.25 -2.79 -36.13
N VAL A 448 -3.04 -2.28 -35.19
CA VAL A 448 -3.41 -3.00 -33.95
C VAL A 448 -4.21 -4.28 -34.19
N ASN A 449 -4.73 -4.52 -35.41
CA ASN A 449 -5.56 -5.68 -35.71
C ASN A 449 -4.72 -6.96 -35.91
N ASN A 450 -3.41 -6.83 -36.18
CA ASN A 450 -2.49 -7.95 -36.40
C ASN A 450 -2.99 -8.96 -37.46
N ASN A 451 -3.60 -8.47 -38.55
CA ASN A 451 -4.03 -9.31 -39.67
C ASN A 451 -2.81 -9.72 -40.52
N HIS A 452 -1.87 -10.44 -39.93
CA HIS A 452 -0.64 -10.85 -40.59
C HIS A 452 -0.95 -11.79 -41.76
N GLY A 453 -0.18 -11.65 -42.83
CA GLY A 453 -0.26 -12.51 -44.00
C GLY A 453 0.80 -13.60 -43.96
N ASP A 454 0.41 -14.77 -44.44
CA ASP A 454 1.30 -15.89 -44.75
C ASP A 454 1.58 -15.95 -46.25
N ASP A 455 2.81 -16.34 -46.59
CA ASP A 455 3.20 -16.59 -47.97
C ASP A 455 2.71 -17.96 -48.42
N TYR A 456 2.11 -18.01 -49.60
CA TYR A 456 1.71 -19.26 -50.21
C TYR A 456 2.40 -19.56 -51.54
N THR A 457 3.54 -18.92 -51.86
CA THR A 457 4.35 -19.22 -53.05
C THR A 457 5.83 -18.79 -53.01
N SER A 458 6.48 -18.76 -54.20
CA SER A 458 7.85 -18.32 -54.48
C SER A 458 8.00 -16.82 -54.75
N ALA A 459 7.02 -15.99 -54.35
CA ALA A 459 7.08 -14.54 -54.52
C ALA A 459 8.40 -14.01 -53.96
N THR A 460 9.17 -13.29 -54.78
CA THR A 460 10.48 -12.78 -54.39
C THR A 460 10.41 -11.32 -53.99
N GLY A 461 11.04 -10.97 -52.87
CA GLY A 461 11.21 -9.57 -52.47
C GLY A 461 11.94 -8.74 -53.53
N GLN A 462 11.45 -7.53 -53.76
CA GLN A 462 11.96 -6.57 -54.75
C GLN A 462 11.99 -5.15 -54.16
N SER A 463 12.58 -4.20 -54.90
CA SER A 463 12.43 -2.77 -54.55
C SER A 463 10.99 -2.31 -54.78
N GLY A 464 10.36 -1.82 -53.72
CA GLY A 464 9.01 -1.27 -53.75
C GLY A 464 8.98 0.15 -54.32
N LYS A 465 7.78 0.74 -54.32
CA LYS A 465 7.61 2.18 -54.55
C LYS A 465 8.04 2.97 -53.30
N VAL A 466 7.66 2.47 -52.13
CA VAL A 466 8.18 2.83 -50.81
C VAL A 466 8.97 1.61 -50.33
N GLY A 467 10.14 1.83 -49.71
CA GLY A 467 11.04 0.73 -49.29
C GLY A 467 11.14 -0.48 -50.23
N SER A 468 10.61 -1.61 -49.76
CA SER A 468 10.60 -2.92 -50.42
C SER A 468 9.18 -3.31 -50.83
N GLY A 469 9.02 -4.22 -51.79
CA GLY A 469 7.73 -4.76 -52.19
C GLY A 469 7.85 -6.20 -52.70
N GLN A 470 6.75 -6.77 -53.21
CA GLN A 470 6.72 -8.18 -53.66
C GLN A 470 6.46 -8.32 -55.15
N GLU A 471 7.12 -9.32 -55.75
CA GLU A 471 6.90 -9.75 -57.13
C GLU A 471 5.95 -10.94 -57.22
N PHE A 472 4.99 -10.85 -58.14
CA PHE A 472 4.01 -11.88 -58.47
C PHE A 472 4.15 -12.27 -59.95
N ASP A 473 4.27 -13.56 -60.23
CA ASP A 473 4.65 -14.10 -61.54
C ASP A 473 3.46 -14.52 -62.45
N ALA A 474 2.24 -14.39 -61.94
CA ALA A 474 0.96 -14.75 -62.57
C ALA A 474 0.67 -16.26 -62.69
N VAL A 475 1.43 -17.11 -62.02
CA VAL A 475 1.27 -18.57 -62.03
C VAL A 475 0.55 -19.03 -60.78
N ASP A 476 1.15 -18.80 -59.62
CA ASP A 476 0.58 -19.19 -58.34
C ASP A 476 0.70 -18.13 -57.24
N ASP A 477 1.42 -17.02 -57.45
CA ASP A 477 1.81 -16.13 -56.34
C ASP A 477 0.68 -15.39 -55.60
N TYR A 478 0.64 -15.48 -54.25
CA TYR A 478 -0.22 -14.66 -53.38
C TYR A 478 0.21 -14.66 -51.90
N VAL A 479 -0.21 -13.60 -51.19
CA VAL A 479 -0.22 -13.52 -49.73
C VAL A 479 -1.63 -13.87 -49.23
N ASP A 480 -1.73 -14.84 -48.32
CA ASP A 480 -2.99 -15.21 -47.66
C ASP A 480 -3.07 -14.54 -46.29
N VAL A 481 -4.07 -13.70 -46.10
CA VAL A 481 -4.40 -13.11 -44.80
C VAL A 481 -5.63 -13.84 -44.28
N MET A 482 -5.47 -14.59 -43.19
CA MET A 482 -6.54 -15.42 -42.63
C MET A 482 -7.81 -14.60 -42.36
N ASP A 483 -8.95 -15.29 -42.41
CA ASP A 483 -10.23 -14.66 -42.13
C ASP A 483 -10.27 -14.07 -40.72
N GLU A 484 -10.60 -12.79 -40.64
CA GLU A 484 -10.67 -12.03 -39.40
C GLU A 484 -11.83 -11.05 -39.44
N ALA A 485 -12.59 -10.98 -38.35
CA ALA A 485 -13.79 -10.15 -38.24
C ALA A 485 -13.50 -8.65 -38.42
N SER A 486 -12.24 -8.22 -38.24
CA SER A 486 -11.81 -6.84 -38.46
C SER A 486 -11.79 -6.44 -39.95
N LEU A 487 -11.74 -7.41 -40.86
CA LEU A 487 -11.79 -7.25 -42.32
C LEU A 487 -13.21 -7.43 -42.91
N ASP A 488 -14.19 -7.79 -42.08
CA ASP A 488 -15.62 -7.86 -42.46
C ASP A 488 -16.26 -6.47 -42.51
N ILE A 489 -15.88 -5.69 -43.52
CA ILE A 489 -16.28 -4.29 -43.66
C ILE A 489 -17.60 -4.19 -44.43
N ALA A 490 -18.69 -3.87 -43.72
CA ALA A 490 -20.04 -3.78 -44.31
C ALA A 490 -20.48 -2.37 -44.73
N ASP A 491 -19.90 -1.31 -44.14
CA ASP A 491 -20.52 0.02 -44.14
C ASP A 491 -19.84 1.03 -45.06
N ALA A 492 -18.56 1.29 -44.80
CA ALA A 492 -17.73 2.16 -45.62
C ALA A 492 -16.31 1.58 -45.70
N ILE A 493 -15.64 1.75 -46.82
CA ILE A 493 -14.32 1.18 -47.08
C ILE A 493 -13.46 2.13 -47.89
N THR A 494 -12.14 2.06 -47.64
CA THR A 494 -11.11 2.55 -48.55
C THR A 494 -10.07 1.46 -48.74
N VAL A 495 -9.71 1.18 -49.98
CA VAL A 495 -8.59 0.29 -50.32
C VAL A 495 -7.58 1.08 -51.13
N GLU A 496 -6.29 1.00 -50.78
CA GLU A 496 -5.17 1.67 -51.47
C GLU A 496 -4.02 0.69 -51.68
N ALA A 497 -3.33 0.77 -52.82
CA ALA A 497 -2.07 0.06 -53.06
C ALA A 497 -1.26 0.71 -54.20
N TRP A 498 0.06 0.51 -54.18
CA TRP A 498 0.90 0.69 -55.35
C TRP A 498 0.99 -0.61 -56.14
N VAL A 499 0.76 -0.51 -57.45
CA VAL A 499 0.85 -1.65 -58.37
C VAL A 499 1.71 -1.33 -59.57
N TYR A 500 2.51 -2.29 -59.98
CA TYR A 500 3.30 -2.26 -61.21
C TYR A 500 2.83 -3.42 -62.08
N LEU A 501 1.93 -3.16 -63.02
CA LEU A 501 1.36 -4.21 -63.87
C LEU A 501 2.27 -4.47 -65.09
N LYS A 502 2.74 -5.71 -65.27
CA LYS A 502 3.60 -6.09 -66.41
C LYS A 502 2.81 -6.53 -67.64
N SER A 503 1.69 -7.22 -67.44
CA SER A 503 0.92 -7.85 -68.52
C SER A 503 -0.58 -7.93 -68.24
N THR A 504 -1.39 -7.77 -69.28
CA THR A 504 -2.85 -7.87 -69.27
C THR A 504 -3.36 -9.13 -69.98
N SER A 505 -2.50 -10.11 -70.25
CA SER A 505 -2.85 -11.30 -71.06
C SER A 505 -3.94 -12.21 -70.47
N GLY A 506 -4.36 -12.00 -69.22
CA GLY A 506 -5.42 -12.71 -68.53
C GLY A 506 -6.00 -11.85 -67.42
N TYR A 507 -6.91 -12.40 -66.63
CA TYR A 507 -7.41 -11.72 -65.44
C TYR A 507 -6.27 -11.54 -64.44
N ARG A 508 -6.16 -10.35 -63.84
CA ARG A 508 -5.12 -10.04 -62.84
C ARG A 508 -5.79 -9.42 -61.63
N THR A 509 -5.77 -10.09 -60.49
CA THR A 509 -6.33 -9.56 -59.25
C THR A 509 -5.20 -9.28 -58.30
N PHE A 510 -5.18 -8.09 -57.72
CA PHE A 510 -4.15 -7.75 -56.74
C PHE A 510 -4.67 -7.82 -55.30
N LEU A 511 -5.98 -7.67 -55.07
CA LEU A 511 -6.56 -7.78 -53.74
C LEU A 511 -8.00 -8.26 -53.84
N CYS A 512 -8.37 -9.23 -53.00
CA CYS A 512 -9.70 -9.85 -52.98
C CYS A 512 -10.02 -10.39 -51.58
N LYS A 513 -11.14 -9.96 -50.99
CA LYS A 513 -11.70 -10.56 -49.75
C LYS A 513 -12.84 -11.51 -50.09
N GLY A 514 -12.69 -12.76 -49.65
CA GLY A 514 -13.70 -13.79 -49.75
C GLY A 514 -14.26 -14.01 -51.15
N ASP A 515 -15.57 -14.23 -51.25
CA ASP A 515 -16.26 -14.39 -52.53
C ASP A 515 -16.56 -13.01 -53.15
N ASP A 516 -15.50 -12.29 -53.50
CA ASP A 516 -15.52 -10.94 -54.10
C ASP A 516 -16.23 -9.87 -53.25
N ARG A 517 -16.19 -9.98 -51.90
CA ARG A 517 -16.81 -8.98 -51.00
C ARG A 517 -16.31 -7.58 -51.29
N TYR A 518 -14.99 -7.45 -51.43
CA TYR A 518 -14.36 -6.32 -52.09
C TYR A 518 -13.12 -6.80 -52.85
N VAL A 519 -12.92 -6.27 -54.05
CA VAL A 519 -11.89 -6.75 -54.99
C VAL A 519 -11.36 -5.62 -55.87
N ILE A 520 -10.10 -5.71 -56.28
CA ILE A 520 -9.56 -4.87 -57.35
C ILE A 520 -8.79 -5.73 -58.36
N TYR A 521 -9.20 -5.66 -59.62
CA TYR A 521 -8.69 -6.53 -60.67
C TYR A 521 -8.62 -5.85 -62.04
N PHE A 522 -8.01 -6.53 -63.01
CA PHE A 522 -7.94 -6.15 -64.41
C PHE A 522 -8.55 -7.25 -65.29
N ASN A 523 -9.34 -6.82 -66.28
CA ASN A 523 -9.85 -7.73 -67.30
C ASN A 523 -8.76 -8.09 -68.33
N PRO A 524 -8.85 -9.26 -68.98
CA PRO A 524 -7.94 -9.63 -70.07
C PRO A 524 -7.94 -8.59 -71.19
N GLY A 525 -6.75 -8.23 -71.68
CA GLY A 525 -6.54 -7.33 -72.81
C GLY A 525 -6.69 -5.84 -72.49
N THR A 526 -6.96 -5.45 -71.26
CA THR A 526 -7.10 -4.04 -70.85
C THR A 526 -6.28 -3.71 -69.61
N SER A 527 -5.69 -2.52 -69.57
CA SER A 527 -5.04 -1.96 -68.38
C SER A 527 -5.97 -0.99 -67.64
N ILE A 528 -7.29 -1.07 -67.84
CA ILE A 528 -8.27 -0.35 -67.04
C ILE A 528 -8.56 -1.19 -65.78
N PRO A 529 -8.18 -0.72 -64.58
CA PRO A 529 -8.52 -1.42 -63.35
C PRO A 529 -10.03 -1.33 -63.08
N VAL A 530 -10.52 -2.31 -62.34
CA VAL A 530 -11.92 -2.42 -61.90
C VAL A 530 -11.93 -2.66 -60.40
N ALA A 531 -12.65 -1.81 -59.67
CA ALA A 531 -12.96 -2.05 -58.26
C ALA A 531 -14.35 -2.69 -58.16
N GLY A 532 -14.47 -3.73 -57.36
CA GLY A 532 -15.71 -4.47 -57.13
C GLY A 532 -16.08 -4.52 -55.67
N ILE A 533 -17.40 -4.46 -55.40
CA ILE A 533 -17.98 -4.77 -54.09
C ILE A 533 -19.18 -5.70 -54.30
N TYR A 534 -19.30 -6.74 -53.48
CA TYR A 534 -20.48 -7.61 -53.46
C TYR A 534 -21.45 -7.10 -52.40
N ARG A 535 -22.66 -6.70 -52.79
CA ARG A 535 -23.78 -6.34 -51.89
C ARG A 535 -24.79 -7.49 -51.93
N SER A 536 -26.08 -7.24 -51.80
CA SER A 536 -27.13 -8.20 -52.23
C SER A 536 -27.01 -8.62 -53.71
N ASP A 537 -26.20 -7.89 -54.47
CA ASP A 537 -25.90 -7.97 -55.89
C ASP A 537 -24.41 -7.58 -56.09
N TYR A 538 -23.75 -8.21 -57.05
CA TYR A 538 -22.35 -7.91 -57.37
C TYR A 538 -22.24 -6.67 -58.26
N GLU A 539 -21.36 -5.72 -57.90
CA GLU A 539 -21.18 -4.47 -58.63
C GLU A 539 -19.72 -4.11 -58.84
N ASN A 540 -19.44 -3.58 -60.03
CA ASN A 540 -18.11 -3.18 -60.45
C ASN A 540 -18.09 -1.74 -60.98
N LEU A 541 -17.07 -0.98 -60.60
CA LEU A 541 -16.80 0.35 -61.11
C LEU A 541 -15.42 0.35 -61.80
N PRO A 542 -15.36 0.53 -63.13
CA PRO A 542 -14.09 0.72 -63.81
C PRO A 542 -13.51 2.08 -63.44
N TYR A 543 -12.18 2.17 -63.33
CA TYR A 543 -11.51 3.42 -63.02
C TYR A 543 -11.61 4.44 -64.17
N GLY A 544 -12.19 4.12 -65.33
CA GLY A 544 -12.47 5.08 -66.40
C GLY A 544 -11.26 5.48 -67.28
N SER A 545 -10.02 5.23 -66.82
CA SER A 545 -8.78 5.41 -67.58
C SER A 545 -7.88 4.19 -67.48
N SER A 546 -7.04 3.97 -68.50
CA SER A 546 -5.99 2.95 -68.49
C SER A 546 -4.78 3.38 -67.66
N ILE A 547 -4.17 2.45 -66.94
CA ILE A 547 -2.84 2.67 -66.35
C ILE A 547 -1.72 2.36 -67.34
N ASN A 548 -0.54 2.94 -67.10
CA ASN A 548 0.67 2.58 -67.82
C ASN A 548 1.20 1.24 -67.33
N LEU A 549 1.45 0.31 -68.26
CA LEU A 549 2.17 -0.92 -67.97
C LEU A 549 3.64 -0.62 -67.67
N ASN A 550 4.26 -1.50 -66.91
CA ASN A 550 5.67 -1.43 -66.55
C ASN A 550 6.05 -0.12 -65.83
N GLN A 551 5.13 0.41 -65.03
CA GLN A 551 5.32 1.59 -64.18
C GLN A 551 4.50 1.44 -62.90
N TRP A 552 4.98 2.05 -61.82
CA TRP A 552 4.23 2.14 -60.57
C TRP A 552 3.04 3.07 -60.73
N ASN A 553 1.85 2.57 -60.42
CA ASN A 553 0.60 3.33 -60.37
C ASN A 553 -0.03 3.12 -59.00
N HIS A 554 -0.56 4.19 -58.39
CA HIS A 554 -1.31 4.09 -57.15
C HIS A 554 -2.79 3.93 -57.47
N LEU A 555 -3.40 2.85 -57.01
CA LEU A 555 -4.81 2.56 -57.20
C LEU A 555 -5.54 2.61 -55.87
N SER A 556 -6.67 3.29 -55.85
CA SER A 556 -7.55 3.25 -54.70
C SER A 556 -9.02 3.38 -55.07
N PHE A 557 -9.88 2.86 -54.19
CA PHE A 557 -11.31 3.14 -54.25
C PHE A 557 -11.88 3.40 -52.86
N THR A 558 -12.99 4.12 -52.81
CA THR A 558 -13.72 4.44 -51.60
C THR A 558 -15.19 4.10 -51.79
N TYR A 559 -15.83 3.50 -50.80
CA TYR A 559 -17.28 3.31 -50.76
C TYR A 559 -17.86 3.72 -49.40
N ASP A 560 -19.02 4.37 -49.37
CA ASP A 560 -19.80 4.61 -48.15
C ASP A 560 -21.29 4.42 -48.44
N LYS A 561 -21.92 3.41 -47.84
CA LYS A 561 -23.35 3.12 -48.06
C LYS A 561 -24.28 4.30 -47.76
N ASN A 562 -23.83 5.25 -46.93
CA ASN A 562 -24.57 6.45 -46.51
C ASN A 562 -24.06 7.74 -47.17
N GLY A 563 -23.02 7.67 -48.03
CA GLY A 563 -22.32 8.84 -48.58
C GLY A 563 -23.12 9.68 -49.59
N GLY A 564 -24.37 9.33 -49.90
CA GLY A 564 -25.20 10.05 -50.85
C GLY A 564 -24.74 9.88 -52.31
N ALA A 565 -24.71 10.96 -53.08
CA ALA A 565 -24.33 10.91 -54.50
C ALA A 565 -22.81 10.70 -54.67
N ASN A 566 -22.43 9.90 -55.66
CA ASN A 566 -21.02 9.57 -55.97
C ASN A 566 -20.28 8.93 -54.80
N ASN A 567 -20.94 8.02 -54.09
CA ASN A 567 -20.39 7.39 -52.89
C ASN A 567 -19.57 6.13 -53.17
N PHE A 568 -19.46 5.64 -54.41
CA PHE A 568 -18.43 4.69 -54.83
C PHE A 568 -17.50 5.38 -55.82
N ILE A 569 -16.26 5.63 -55.43
CA ILE A 569 -15.28 6.42 -56.18
C ILE A 569 -14.00 5.61 -56.37
N THR A 570 -13.38 5.74 -57.54
CA THR A 570 -12.08 5.17 -57.87
C THR A 570 -11.09 6.26 -58.24
N TYR A 571 -9.83 6.06 -57.86
CA TYR A 571 -8.76 7.03 -58.05
C TYR A 571 -7.53 6.37 -58.67
N ILE A 572 -6.96 7.01 -59.69
CA ILE A 572 -5.66 6.62 -60.25
C ILE A 572 -4.67 7.73 -59.89
N ASN A 573 -3.55 7.36 -59.26
CA ASN A 573 -2.47 8.30 -58.92
C ASN A 573 -2.97 9.53 -58.13
N GLY A 574 -3.86 9.29 -57.17
CA GLY A 574 -4.43 10.33 -56.30
C GLY A 574 -5.50 11.20 -56.96
N VAL A 575 -5.89 10.95 -58.21
CA VAL A 575 -6.87 11.73 -58.97
C VAL A 575 -8.15 10.93 -59.15
N LEU A 576 -9.31 11.55 -58.91
CA LEU A 576 -10.63 10.95 -59.16
C LEU A 576 -10.73 10.57 -60.64
N SER A 577 -11.01 9.29 -60.89
CA SER A 577 -11.00 8.74 -62.25
C SER A 577 -12.40 8.28 -62.68
N SER A 578 -13.18 7.71 -61.77
CA SER A 578 -14.59 7.36 -62.00
C SER A 578 -15.37 7.34 -60.69
N SER A 579 -16.67 7.60 -60.76
CA SER A 579 -17.58 7.59 -59.60
C SER A 579 -18.98 7.16 -59.97
N THR A 580 -19.69 6.53 -59.05
CA THR A 580 -21.11 6.21 -59.18
C THR A 580 -21.81 6.26 -57.82
N THR A 581 -23.14 6.19 -57.83
CA THR A 581 -23.97 6.14 -56.61
C THR A 581 -24.48 4.72 -56.39
N LYS A 582 -24.25 4.15 -55.20
CA LYS A 582 -24.66 2.80 -54.80
C LYS A 582 -25.16 2.78 -53.36
N THR A 583 -26.15 1.97 -53.02
CA THR A 583 -26.74 1.92 -51.67
C THR A 583 -26.72 0.52 -51.08
N GLY A 584 -26.66 0.39 -49.76
CA GLY A 584 -26.73 -0.89 -49.07
C GLY A 584 -25.36 -1.42 -48.63
N PRO A 585 -25.33 -2.37 -47.69
CA PRO A 585 -24.08 -2.83 -47.10
C PRO A 585 -23.28 -3.69 -48.09
N ILE A 586 -21.96 -3.65 -47.96
CA ILE A 586 -21.08 -4.68 -48.52
C ILE A 586 -21.38 -5.98 -47.77
N GLY A 587 -21.45 -7.09 -48.50
CA GLY A 587 -21.55 -8.42 -47.91
C GLY A 587 -20.27 -8.76 -47.14
N VAL A 588 -20.42 -9.62 -46.12
CA VAL A 588 -19.31 -10.16 -45.34
C VAL A 588 -19.35 -11.69 -45.41
N ASP A 589 -18.22 -12.34 -45.21
CA ASP A 589 -18.09 -13.81 -45.20
C ASP A 589 -16.87 -14.25 -44.38
N ASP A 590 -16.78 -15.55 -44.12
CA ASP A 590 -15.73 -16.19 -43.30
C ASP A 590 -14.53 -16.68 -44.13
N HIS A 591 -14.27 -16.01 -45.25
CA HIS A 591 -13.19 -16.36 -46.16
C HIS A 591 -12.01 -15.39 -46.08
N SER A 592 -10.79 -15.90 -46.22
CA SER A 592 -9.54 -15.12 -46.20
C SER A 592 -9.53 -13.91 -47.17
N LEU A 593 -8.70 -12.93 -46.84
CA LEU A 593 -8.26 -11.88 -47.75
C LEU A 593 -7.00 -12.37 -48.48
N SER A 594 -6.89 -12.10 -49.77
CA SER A 594 -5.68 -12.41 -50.54
C SER A 594 -5.12 -11.18 -51.23
N ILE A 595 -3.80 -11.04 -51.19
CA ILE A 595 -3.04 -10.05 -51.96
C ILE A 595 -2.28 -10.78 -53.06
N GLY A 596 -2.45 -10.36 -54.32
CA GLY A 596 -1.85 -11.00 -55.49
C GLY A 596 -2.71 -12.08 -56.15
N ALA A 597 -3.84 -12.47 -55.55
CA ALA A 597 -4.79 -13.40 -56.16
C ALA A 597 -6.24 -13.14 -55.73
N CYS A 598 -7.17 -13.94 -56.27
CA CYS A 598 -8.55 -14.05 -55.81
C CYS A 598 -9.05 -15.47 -55.94
N LYS A 599 -9.90 -15.86 -54.98
CA LYS A 599 -10.46 -17.19 -54.87
C LYS A 599 -11.78 -17.25 -55.63
N TYR A 600 -11.87 -18.12 -56.63
CA TYR A 600 -13.12 -18.41 -57.34
C TYR A 600 -13.48 -19.88 -57.14
N TRP A 601 -14.71 -20.15 -56.68
CA TRP A 601 -15.23 -21.51 -56.44
C TRP A 601 -14.35 -22.36 -55.51
N GLY A 602 -13.74 -21.74 -54.50
CA GLY A 602 -12.92 -22.46 -53.53
C GLY A 602 -11.44 -22.60 -53.88
N MET A 603 -10.98 -22.11 -55.05
CA MET A 603 -9.58 -22.22 -55.50
C MET A 603 -9.03 -20.88 -56.00
N TYR A 604 -7.74 -20.61 -55.76
CA TYR A 604 -7.05 -19.47 -56.37
C TYR A 604 -6.82 -19.72 -57.86
N SER A 605 -7.25 -18.77 -58.71
CA SER A 605 -7.17 -18.96 -60.17
C SER A 605 -6.89 -17.67 -60.97
N VAL A 606 -6.73 -16.54 -60.28
CA VAL A 606 -6.55 -15.22 -60.90
C VAL A 606 -5.38 -14.50 -60.26
N TYR A 607 -4.18 -14.79 -60.74
CA TYR A 607 -2.92 -14.31 -60.17
C TYR A 607 -2.45 -12.99 -60.79
N PHE A 608 -1.87 -12.13 -59.96
CA PHE A 608 -1.29 -10.86 -60.39
C PHE A 608 0.00 -11.06 -61.18
N ASN A 609 0.31 -10.16 -62.12
CA ASN A 609 1.56 -10.19 -62.89
C ASN A 609 2.30 -8.86 -62.74
N GLY A 610 3.25 -8.81 -61.80
CA GLY A 610 4.02 -7.61 -61.56
C GLY A 610 4.36 -7.40 -60.08
N PHE A 611 4.47 -6.14 -59.66
CA PHE A 611 4.88 -5.80 -58.30
C PHE A 611 3.74 -5.13 -57.53
N ILE A 612 3.61 -5.43 -56.23
CA ILE A 612 2.66 -4.78 -55.30
C ILE A 612 3.43 -4.24 -54.10
N ASP A 613 2.99 -3.09 -53.60
CA ASP A 613 3.57 -2.41 -52.46
C ASP A 613 2.51 -1.55 -51.72
N GLU A 614 2.72 -1.29 -50.43
CA GLU A 614 1.91 -0.40 -49.55
C GLU A 614 0.39 -0.67 -49.60
N VAL A 615 -0.02 -1.91 -49.33
CA VAL A 615 -1.44 -2.30 -49.35
C VAL A 615 -2.13 -1.82 -48.07
N ARG A 616 -3.26 -1.12 -48.20
CA ARG A 616 -4.00 -0.55 -47.07
C ARG A 616 -5.50 -0.73 -47.20
N ILE A 617 -6.14 -1.07 -46.09
CA ILE A 617 -7.60 -1.16 -45.96
C ILE A 617 -8.06 -0.29 -44.78
N SER A 618 -9.06 0.56 -44.99
CA SER A 618 -9.76 1.30 -43.93
C SER A 618 -11.26 1.01 -43.94
N ASN A 619 -11.92 1.03 -42.79
CA ASN A 619 -13.38 0.87 -42.64
C ASN A 619 -14.16 2.21 -42.69
N ILE A 620 -13.59 3.21 -43.35
CA ILE A 620 -14.24 4.48 -43.68
C ILE A 620 -13.95 4.85 -45.12
N ALA A 621 -14.81 5.65 -45.74
CA ALA A 621 -14.49 6.31 -47.01
C ALA A 621 -13.59 7.52 -46.74
N ARG A 622 -12.29 7.39 -47.03
CA ARG A 622 -11.32 8.49 -46.92
C ARG A 622 -11.64 9.55 -47.98
N SER A 623 -11.42 10.82 -47.65
CA SER A 623 -11.74 11.94 -48.56
C SER A 623 -10.82 11.96 -49.78
N SER A 624 -11.23 12.62 -50.86
CA SER A 624 -10.36 12.85 -52.03
C SER A 624 -9.05 13.56 -51.67
N ASP A 625 -9.10 14.47 -50.69
CA ASP A 625 -7.92 15.15 -50.14
C ASP A 625 -6.96 14.16 -49.47
N TRP A 626 -7.50 13.19 -48.71
CA TRP A 626 -6.69 12.14 -48.08
C TRP A 626 -5.99 11.27 -49.13
N ILE A 627 -6.75 10.77 -50.13
CA ILE A 627 -6.22 9.89 -51.19
C ILE A 627 -5.14 10.60 -52.01
N LYS A 628 -5.37 11.86 -52.39
CA LYS A 628 -4.40 12.66 -53.14
C LYS A 628 -3.13 12.92 -52.33
N THR A 629 -3.29 13.26 -51.05
CA THR A 629 -2.15 13.51 -50.15
C THR A 629 -1.35 12.22 -49.93
N SER A 630 -2.03 11.08 -49.71
CA SER A 630 -1.42 9.75 -49.60
C SER A 630 -0.54 9.43 -50.81
N TYR A 631 -1.08 9.57 -52.03
CA TYR A 631 -0.33 9.40 -53.27
C TYR A 631 0.88 10.32 -53.38
N ASN A 632 0.69 11.64 -53.17
CA ASN A 632 1.77 12.61 -53.32
C ASN A 632 2.92 12.33 -52.35
N THR A 633 2.58 11.97 -51.10
CA THR A 633 3.58 11.68 -50.10
C THR A 633 4.45 10.47 -50.46
N GLN A 634 3.84 9.45 -51.03
CA GLN A 634 4.55 8.25 -51.43
C GLN A 634 5.29 8.41 -52.77
N ASN A 635 4.71 9.16 -53.72
CA ASN A 635 5.24 9.22 -55.08
C ASN A 635 6.55 10.01 -55.18
N SER A 636 6.68 11.10 -54.42
CA SER A 636 7.82 12.02 -54.52
C SER A 636 8.11 12.67 -53.16
N PRO A 637 8.54 11.90 -52.15
CA PRO A 637 8.68 12.37 -50.77
C PRO A 637 9.53 13.64 -50.61
N GLN A 638 10.61 13.74 -51.38
CA GLN A 638 11.54 14.86 -51.34
C GLN A 638 10.97 16.17 -51.95
N SER A 639 9.89 16.10 -52.72
CA SER A 639 9.29 17.29 -53.35
C SER A 639 8.57 18.22 -52.37
N TYR A 640 8.31 17.74 -51.15
CA TYR A 640 7.53 18.47 -50.15
C TYR A 640 8.07 18.34 -48.72
N LEU A 641 9.06 17.48 -48.49
CA LEU A 641 9.85 17.48 -47.26
C LEU A 641 11.07 18.36 -47.46
N THR A 642 11.14 19.46 -46.73
CA THR A 642 12.39 20.21 -46.60
C THR A 642 13.04 19.84 -45.29
N PHE A 643 14.27 19.35 -45.40
CA PHE A 643 15.13 19.01 -44.28
C PHE A 643 16.02 20.22 -43.97
N GLY A 644 15.88 20.78 -42.76
CA GLY A 644 16.66 21.93 -42.29
C GLY A 644 18.14 21.59 -42.08
N THR A 645 18.94 22.61 -41.76
CA THR A 645 20.29 22.34 -41.24
C THR A 645 20.18 21.65 -39.90
N GLU A 646 21.13 20.74 -39.65
CA GLU A 646 21.37 20.20 -38.32
C GLU A 646 21.60 21.36 -37.33
N GLU A 647 20.61 21.68 -36.49
CA GLU A 647 20.81 22.73 -35.50
C GLU A 647 21.69 22.17 -34.39
N ASN A 648 22.77 22.86 -34.01
CA ASN A 648 23.54 22.56 -32.80
C ASN A 648 23.06 23.47 -31.66
N TYR A 649 21.96 23.13 -31.01
CA TYR A 649 21.48 23.79 -29.81
C TYR A 649 22.54 23.68 -28.69
N ARG A 650 23.19 24.80 -28.40
CA ARG A 650 23.75 25.05 -27.07
C ARG A 650 22.55 25.18 -26.14
N ASN A 651 22.37 24.19 -25.27
CA ASN A 651 21.19 24.03 -24.44
C ASN A 651 20.90 25.30 -23.64
N THR A 652 19.84 26.04 -23.92
CA THR A 652 19.47 27.20 -23.10
C THR A 652 18.75 26.72 -21.84
N VAL A 653 19.47 26.06 -20.93
CA VAL A 653 18.89 25.52 -19.69
C VAL A 653 18.82 26.64 -18.67
N PRO A 654 17.67 26.92 -18.06
CA PRO A 654 17.62 27.60 -16.78
C PRO A 654 18.50 26.86 -15.75
N PRO A 655 18.98 27.50 -14.70
CA PRO A 655 19.74 26.80 -13.65
C PRO A 655 18.85 25.78 -12.92
N THR A 656 19.40 24.76 -12.27
CA THR A 656 18.62 23.99 -11.26
C THR A 656 18.77 24.62 -9.89
N ALA A 657 17.71 24.58 -9.08
CA ALA A 657 17.62 25.30 -7.82
C ALA A 657 16.95 24.40 -6.78
N VAL A 658 17.67 24.07 -5.70
CA VAL A 658 17.15 23.28 -4.57
C VAL A 658 17.28 24.11 -3.30
N THR A 659 16.16 24.41 -2.65
CA THR A 659 16.15 25.06 -1.33
C THR A 659 16.44 24.00 -0.27
N ASN A 660 17.50 24.18 0.52
CA ASN A 660 17.86 23.27 1.61
C ASN A 660 17.43 23.85 2.95
N THR A 661 17.34 23.04 4.01
CA THR A 661 16.97 23.48 5.36
C THR A 661 17.88 24.58 5.92
N ALA A 662 17.29 25.51 6.66
CA ALA A 662 18.00 26.62 7.29
C ALA A 662 18.85 26.11 8.47
N THR A 663 19.98 26.77 8.70
CA THR A 663 20.93 26.49 9.79
C THR A 663 21.16 27.76 10.59
N ASN A 664 21.85 27.68 11.74
CA ASN A 664 22.17 28.83 12.60
C ASN A 664 20.95 29.71 12.94
N ILE A 665 19.78 29.09 13.13
CA ILE A 665 18.54 29.77 13.46
C ILE A 665 18.64 30.29 14.90
N SER A 666 18.51 31.61 15.07
CA SER A 666 18.39 32.29 16.35
C SER A 666 17.01 32.94 16.45
N GLY A 667 16.78 33.75 17.48
CA GLY A 667 15.53 34.51 17.57
C GLY A 667 15.43 35.71 16.63
N SER A 668 16.57 36.20 16.12
CA SER A 668 16.60 37.35 15.22
C SER A 668 17.40 37.13 13.94
N THR A 669 17.97 35.94 13.74
CA THR A 669 18.80 35.60 12.58
C THR A 669 18.57 34.17 12.13
N ALA A 670 18.90 33.85 10.88
CA ALA A 670 19.01 32.48 10.39
C ALA A 670 19.93 32.44 9.15
N THR A 671 20.64 31.34 8.92
CA THR A 671 21.34 31.09 7.66
C THR A 671 20.46 30.22 6.77
N ILE A 672 19.97 30.77 5.67
CA ILE A 672 19.22 30.01 4.67
C ILE A 672 20.17 29.42 3.63
N ASN A 673 19.93 28.16 3.24
CA ASN A 673 20.85 27.37 2.43
C ASN A 673 20.17 26.86 1.15
N SER A 674 20.96 26.64 0.10
CA SER A 674 20.49 26.06 -1.15
C SER A 674 21.63 25.48 -1.95
N THR A 675 21.27 24.70 -2.96
CA THR A 675 22.19 24.16 -3.96
C THR A 675 21.70 24.59 -5.35
N VAL A 676 22.56 25.25 -6.13
CA VAL A 676 22.23 25.75 -7.48
C VAL A 676 23.21 25.18 -8.50
N ASN A 677 22.73 24.56 -9.58
CA ASN A 677 23.57 24.20 -10.73
C ASN A 677 23.38 25.23 -11.85
N PRO A 678 24.43 25.96 -12.28
CA PRO A 678 24.34 26.91 -13.38
C PRO A 678 24.05 26.30 -14.76
N ASN A 679 24.18 24.97 -14.89
CA ASN A 679 23.98 24.21 -16.12
C ASN A 679 24.80 24.75 -17.31
N GLY A 680 26.03 25.21 -17.05
CA GLY A 680 26.96 25.66 -18.09
C GLY A 680 26.84 27.15 -18.48
N TYR A 681 25.96 27.93 -17.84
CA TYR A 681 25.74 29.34 -18.17
C TYR A 681 25.83 30.25 -16.97
N THR A 682 26.27 31.49 -17.22
CA THR A 682 26.38 32.53 -16.20
C THR A 682 25.06 32.68 -15.45
N THR A 683 25.07 32.23 -14.21
CA THR A 683 23.89 32.15 -13.35
C THR A 683 24.06 33.06 -12.17
N THR A 684 22.96 33.68 -11.78
CA THR A 684 22.83 34.41 -10.52
C THR A 684 21.75 33.77 -9.66
N ALA A 685 21.86 33.86 -8.34
CA ALA A 685 20.82 33.38 -7.43
C ALA A 685 20.61 34.32 -6.25
N TYR A 686 19.39 34.38 -5.74
CA TYR A 686 19.02 35.08 -4.52
C TYR A 686 17.91 34.29 -3.82
N PHE A 687 17.57 34.63 -2.58
CA PHE A 687 16.46 34.01 -1.88
C PHE A 687 15.26 34.96 -1.80
N GLN A 688 14.06 34.42 -1.94
CA GLN A 688 12.82 35.04 -1.49
C GLN A 688 12.47 34.50 -0.11
N TRP A 689 12.06 35.35 0.84
CA TRP A 689 11.71 34.92 2.19
C TRP A 689 10.65 35.82 2.84
N GLY A 690 9.88 35.31 3.80
CA GLY A 690 8.83 36.05 4.52
C GLY A 690 8.05 35.21 5.52
N THR A 691 7.10 35.81 6.24
CA THR A 691 6.24 35.08 7.21
C THR A 691 5.13 34.25 6.58
N THR A 692 5.00 34.32 5.25
CA THR A 692 4.08 33.53 4.43
C THR A 692 4.78 33.13 3.14
N THR A 693 4.21 32.19 2.39
CA THR A 693 4.68 31.78 1.05
C THR A 693 4.57 32.86 -0.01
N SER A 694 4.03 34.04 0.32
CA SER A 694 4.13 35.24 -0.53
C SER A 694 5.49 35.95 -0.41
N TYR A 695 6.31 35.55 0.57
CA TYR A 695 7.66 36.02 0.87
C TYR A 695 7.77 37.54 1.16
N GLY A 696 7.59 38.39 0.16
CA GLY A 696 7.64 39.85 0.32
C GLY A 696 9.03 40.43 0.61
N ASN A 697 10.05 39.61 0.89
CA ASN A 697 11.44 40.04 1.02
C ASN A 697 12.38 39.23 0.13
N THR A 698 13.51 39.83 -0.26
CA THR A 698 14.57 39.18 -1.05
C THR A 698 15.96 39.44 -0.48
N THR A 699 16.89 38.50 -0.64
CA THR A 699 18.31 38.74 -0.33
C THR A 699 19.03 39.43 -1.50
N THR A 700 20.29 39.81 -1.29
CA THR A 700 21.16 40.24 -2.39
C THR A 700 21.42 39.11 -3.37
N THR A 701 21.52 39.46 -4.65
CA THR A 701 21.86 38.54 -5.73
C THR A 701 23.33 38.15 -5.70
N GLN A 702 23.61 36.86 -5.83
CA GLN A 702 24.93 36.25 -5.83
C GLN A 702 25.26 35.70 -7.22
N ALA A 703 26.50 35.87 -7.68
CA ALA A 703 26.97 35.26 -8.92
C ALA A 703 27.43 33.82 -8.65
N ILE A 704 26.84 32.85 -9.34
CA ILE A 704 27.12 31.42 -9.16
C ILE A 704 28.17 30.93 -10.16
N GLY A 705 28.36 31.66 -11.27
CA GLY A 705 29.26 31.30 -12.36
C GLY A 705 28.53 30.50 -13.45
N SER A 706 29.29 29.79 -14.28
CA SER A 706 28.79 29.07 -15.47
C SER A 706 29.23 27.60 -15.52
N GLY A 707 29.51 26.99 -14.36
CA GLY A 707 29.90 25.58 -14.28
C GLY A 707 28.73 24.62 -14.51
N THR A 708 29.04 23.33 -14.65
CA THR A 708 28.06 22.24 -14.76
C THR A 708 27.87 21.46 -13.45
N ASN A 709 28.59 21.85 -12.40
CA ASN A 709 28.47 21.26 -11.07
C ASN A 709 27.59 22.15 -10.19
N SER A 710 26.85 21.50 -9.29
CA SER A 710 26.09 22.17 -8.25
C SER A 710 26.98 22.96 -7.30
N VAL A 711 26.58 24.19 -6.99
CA VAL A 711 27.26 25.13 -6.10
C VAL A 711 26.36 25.42 -4.90
N SER A 712 26.92 25.41 -3.69
CA SER A 712 26.18 25.80 -2.48
C SER A 712 26.02 27.32 -2.43
N VAL A 713 24.80 27.78 -2.17
CA VAL A 713 24.45 29.21 -2.05
C VAL A 713 23.76 29.43 -0.72
N THR A 714 24.28 30.38 0.07
CA THR A 714 23.78 30.66 1.43
C THR A 714 23.55 32.16 1.62
N ALA A 715 22.62 32.53 2.51
CA ALA A 715 22.41 33.91 2.92
C ALA A 715 22.07 33.99 4.41
N ASN A 716 22.57 35.02 5.09
CA ASN A 716 22.26 35.29 6.48
C ASN A 716 21.12 36.30 6.58
N LEU A 717 19.98 35.87 7.11
CA LEU A 717 18.87 36.72 7.47
C LEU A 717 19.11 37.33 8.86
N THR A 718 18.77 38.60 9.03
CA THR A 718 18.88 39.34 10.30
C THR A 718 17.63 40.18 10.54
N GLY A 719 17.41 40.64 11.78
CA GLY A 719 16.24 41.45 12.14
C GLY A 719 14.91 40.66 12.14
N LEU A 720 14.97 39.33 12.22
CA LEU A 720 13.79 38.49 12.26
C LEU A 720 13.05 38.65 13.59
N SER A 721 11.73 38.48 13.56
CA SER A 721 10.90 38.45 14.77
C SER A 721 11.03 37.08 15.43
N SER A 722 11.07 37.05 16.75
CA SER A 722 11.16 35.82 17.55
C SER A 722 9.92 34.95 17.43
N ASN A 723 10.08 33.62 17.59
CA ASN A 723 8.96 32.67 17.58
C ASN A 723 8.04 32.86 16.36
N THR A 724 8.63 33.17 15.22
CA THR A 724 7.93 33.48 13.99
C THR A 724 8.40 32.53 12.90
N THR A 725 7.46 31.86 12.26
CA THR A 725 7.74 31.00 11.10
C THR A 725 8.00 31.86 9.88
N TYR A 726 9.14 31.62 9.24
CA TYR A 726 9.53 32.22 7.98
C TYR A 726 9.63 31.13 6.92
N HIS A 727 9.00 31.39 5.79
CA HIS A 727 9.09 30.64 4.54
C HIS A 727 10.18 31.26 3.66
N TYR A 728 10.92 30.45 2.93
CA TYR A 728 11.89 30.91 1.95
C TYR A 728 12.10 29.90 0.83
N ARG A 729 12.57 30.41 -0.31
CA ARG A 729 13.04 29.61 -1.43
C ARG A 729 14.19 30.30 -2.15
N VAL A 730 15.06 29.52 -2.79
CA VAL A 730 16.06 30.08 -3.70
C VAL A 730 15.44 30.37 -5.07
N VAL A 731 15.87 31.44 -5.70
CA VAL A 731 15.54 31.84 -7.08
C VAL A 731 16.84 31.98 -7.84
N ALA A 732 17.06 31.14 -8.85
CA ALA A 732 18.25 31.17 -9.69
C ALA A 732 17.87 31.55 -11.11
N THR A 733 18.60 32.48 -11.71
CA THR A 733 18.35 33.01 -13.06
C THR A 733 19.62 33.01 -13.89
N ASN A 734 19.49 32.57 -15.14
CA ASN A 734 20.48 32.79 -16.19
C ASN A 734 19.77 33.36 -17.44
N PRO A 735 20.48 33.66 -18.55
CA PRO A 735 19.88 34.25 -19.76
C PRO A 735 18.71 33.46 -20.37
N TYR A 736 18.48 32.24 -19.91
CA TYR A 736 17.56 31.28 -20.51
C TYR A 736 16.40 30.89 -19.61
N GLY A 737 16.39 31.35 -18.36
CA GLY A 737 15.22 31.25 -17.51
C GLY A 737 15.54 31.39 -16.04
N THR A 738 14.47 31.30 -15.25
CA THR A 738 14.51 31.37 -13.79
C THR A 738 13.93 30.08 -13.23
N SER A 739 14.65 29.48 -12.29
CA SER A 739 14.19 28.31 -11.53
C SER A 739 14.03 28.68 -10.07
N ASN A 740 12.89 28.32 -9.51
CA ASN A 740 12.58 28.47 -8.10
C ASN A 740 12.77 27.12 -7.42
N GLY A 741 13.48 27.08 -6.31
CA GLY A 741 13.46 25.92 -5.42
C GLY A 741 12.14 25.79 -4.69
N ASP A 742 11.93 24.63 -4.06
CA ASP A 742 10.76 24.38 -3.22
C ASP A 742 10.68 25.35 -2.04
N ASP A 743 9.47 25.53 -1.52
CA ASP A 743 9.24 26.27 -0.28
C ASP A 743 9.77 25.48 0.91
N VAL A 744 10.64 26.10 1.68
CA VAL A 744 11.12 25.56 2.96
C VAL A 744 10.80 26.59 4.03
N SER A 745 10.43 26.12 5.23
CA SER A 745 10.19 27.00 6.36
C SER A 745 11.13 26.71 7.52
N PHE A 746 11.37 27.73 8.32
CA PHE A 746 12.00 27.62 9.63
C PHE A 746 11.28 28.53 10.61
N THR A 747 11.26 28.18 11.89
CA THR A 747 10.71 29.03 12.95
C THR A 747 11.87 29.63 13.71
N THR A 748 11.96 30.96 13.77
CA THR A 748 12.95 31.62 14.62
C THR A 748 12.74 31.21 16.06
N ASN A 749 13.83 31.03 16.79
CA ASN A 749 13.74 30.74 18.19
C ASN A 749 13.09 31.93 18.92
N THR A 750 12.62 31.73 20.14
CA THR A 750 12.23 32.87 20.96
C THR A 750 13.48 33.72 21.25
N THR A 751 13.53 34.98 20.83
CA THR A 751 14.61 35.91 21.20
C THR A 751 14.48 36.21 22.68
N ILE A 752 15.34 35.59 23.49
CA ILE A 752 15.69 36.13 24.79
C ILE A 752 16.94 36.97 24.53
N THR A 753 16.77 38.29 24.34
CA THR A 753 17.89 39.22 24.37
C THR A 753 18.35 39.36 25.81
N TRP A 754 19.58 38.96 26.11
CA TRP A 754 20.20 39.21 27.41
C TRP A 754 21.55 39.92 27.23
N THR A 755 21.64 41.15 27.75
CA THR A 755 22.87 41.96 27.80
C THR A 755 23.23 42.19 29.27
N GLY A 756 24.30 41.57 29.76
CA GLY A 756 24.80 41.81 31.12
C GLY A 756 26.19 41.24 31.36
N SER A 757 26.95 41.90 32.24
CA SER A 757 28.35 41.60 32.57
C SER A 757 28.51 40.76 33.85
N VAL A 758 29.66 40.09 33.91
CA VAL A 758 30.30 39.22 34.92
C VAL A 758 29.97 39.49 36.42
N ASP A 759 29.54 38.47 37.20
CA ASP A 759 29.78 38.37 38.67
C ASP A 759 29.53 36.95 39.26
N THR A 760 30.28 36.56 40.29
CA THR A 760 30.69 35.22 40.77
C THR A 760 29.79 34.54 41.81
N PHE A 761 28.50 34.90 41.95
CA PHE A 761 27.62 34.36 43.01
C PHE A 761 26.14 34.19 42.60
N ALA A 762 25.83 33.28 41.67
CA ALA A 762 24.45 32.99 41.24
C ALA A 762 23.75 31.93 42.12
N ASN A 763 23.44 32.22 43.38
CA ASN A 763 22.90 31.22 44.32
C ASN A 763 21.38 31.33 44.57
N ASN A 764 20.64 32.25 43.94
CA ASN A 764 19.26 32.55 44.35
C ASN A 764 18.30 32.93 43.18
N PRO A 765 17.14 32.27 43.04
CA PRO A 765 16.00 32.68 42.20
C PRO A 765 15.47 34.11 42.45
N ALA A 766 15.68 34.67 43.65
CA ALA A 766 15.26 36.04 43.98
C ALA A 766 16.15 37.14 43.38
N ASN A 767 17.31 36.79 42.81
CA ASN A 767 18.21 37.76 42.17
C ASN A 767 17.94 37.91 40.66
N TRP A 768 16.80 37.40 40.18
CA TRP A 768 16.41 37.35 38.76
C TRP A 768 15.73 38.63 38.30
N THR A 769 15.64 39.62 39.19
CA THR A 769 15.25 41.00 38.88
C THR A 769 16.39 41.81 38.26
N GLU A 770 17.62 41.28 38.19
CA GLU A 770 18.81 42.03 37.76
C GLU A 770 19.46 41.56 36.44
N ASN A 771 18.85 40.64 35.67
CA ASN A 771 19.44 40.16 34.42
C ASN A 771 20.87 39.59 34.66
N ARG A 772 21.04 38.37 35.19
CA ARG A 772 22.35 37.67 35.30
C ARG A 772 22.28 36.26 34.68
N VAL A 773 23.24 35.89 33.81
CA VAL A 773 23.33 34.55 33.16
C VAL A 773 24.41 33.67 33.82
N PRO A 774 24.15 32.36 34.05
CA PRO A 774 25.15 31.42 34.58
C PRO A 774 26.41 31.32 33.70
N ARG A 775 27.58 31.29 34.34
CA ARG A 775 28.89 31.09 33.71
C ARG A 775 29.49 29.73 34.09
N ASN A 776 30.60 29.39 33.43
CA ASN A 776 31.40 28.23 33.79
C ASN A 776 31.79 28.28 35.27
N GLY A 777 31.42 27.26 36.03
CA GLY A 777 31.69 27.18 37.46
C GLY A 777 30.64 27.81 38.37
N ASP A 778 29.49 28.26 37.86
CA ASP A 778 28.37 28.71 38.69
C ASP A 778 27.47 27.55 39.11
N ALA A 779 26.94 27.60 40.33
CA ALA A 779 25.85 26.70 40.75
C ALA A 779 24.52 27.23 40.19
N VAL A 780 23.70 26.34 39.64
CA VAL A 780 22.43 26.70 39.00
C VAL A 780 21.28 26.05 39.73
N ILE A 781 20.27 26.83 40.08
CA ILE A 781 19.09 26.37 40.82
C ILE A 781 17.81 26.74 40.07
N PHE A 782 16.97 25.74 39.78
CA PHE A 782 15.62 25.92 39.27
C PHE A 782 14.59 25.81 40.40
N ASN A 783 13.69 26.79 40.46
CA ASN A 783 12.59 26.89 41.41
C ASN A 783 11.35 27.47 40.69
N GLY A 784 10.14 27.07 41.07
CA GLY A 784 8.88 27.55 40.48
C GLY A 784 8.30 26.67 39.37
N ALA A 785 7.47 27.26 38.48
CA ALA A 785 6.65 26.49 37.53
C ALA A 785 6.92 26.83 36.05
N ILE A 786 8.08 27.39 35.72
CA ILE A 786 8.37 27.90 34.38
C ILE A 786 9.12 26.84 33.57
N ASN A 787 8.62 26.53 32.37
CA ASN A 787 9.37 25.77 31.38
C ASN A 787 10.48 26.64 30.79
N CYS A 788 11.68 26.09 30.63
CA CYS A 788 12.79 26.80 30.02
C CYS A 788 13.61 25.89 29.11
N THR A 789 14.33 26.52 28.19
CA THR A 789 15.27 25.85 27.31
C THR A 789 16.69 26.23 27.72
N TRP A 790 17.51 25.23 28.05
CA TRP A 790 18.92 25.40 28.33
C TRP A 790 19.69 25.59 27.01
N ASN A 791 19.85 26.86 26.64
CA ASN A 791 20.57 27.29 25.44
C ASN A 791 22.00 27.77 25.74
N LEU A 792 22.56 27.39 26.89
CA LEU A 792 23.86 27.88 27.34
C LEU A 792 24.93 26.81 27.13
N ASN A 793 25.96 27.14 26.35
CA ASN A 793 27.19 26.36 26.28
C ASN A 793 28.11 26.74 27.47
N VAL A 794 27.69 26.35 28.67
CA VAL A 794 28.44 26.58 29.91
C VAL A 794 28.54 25.28 30.70
N ILE A 795 29.62 25.17 31.47
CA ILE A 795 29.93 24.05 32.36
C ILE A 795 29.65 24.50 33.80
N PRO A 796 28.41 24.39 34.31
CA PRO A 796 28.09 24.80 35.68
C PRO A 796 28.86 23.97 36.72
N LEU A 797 29.04 24.55 37.90
CA LEU A 797 29.55 23.83 39.07
C LEU A 797 28.55 22.78 39.54
N SER A 798 27.26 23.10 39.57
CA SER A 798 26.18 22.17 39.88
C SER A 798 24.89 22.63 39.24
N LEU A 799 23.94 21.72 39.04
CA LEU A 799 22.60 22.04 38.56
C LEU A 799 21.58 21.38 39.49
N THR A 800 20.62 22.14 40.00
CA THR A 800 19.62 21.64 40.95
C THR A 800 18.24 22.15 40.60
N ALA A 801 17.34 21.27 40.17
CA ALA A 801 15.90 21.53 40.18
C ALA A 801 15.35 21.15 41.56
N LEU A 802 14.84 22.12 42.31
CA LEU A 802 14.30 21.89 43.66
C LEU A 802 13.00 21.08 43.59
N SER A 803 12.60 20.47 44.71
CA SER A 803 11.35 19.68 44.79
C SER A 803 10.09 20.48 44.47
N ALA A 804 10.11 21.80 44.70
CA ALA A 804 9.01 22.70 44.34
C ALA A 804 9.00 23.10 42.86
N TYR A 805 10.04 22.76 42.09
CA TYR A 805 10.06 23.03 40.66
C TYR A 805 9.09 22.09 39.93
N THR A 806 8.25 22.62 39.06
CA THR A 806 7.23 21.85 38.30
C THR A 806 7.34 22.02 36.79
N GLY A 807 8.26 22.88 36.32
CA GLY A 807 8.50 23.10 34.90
C GLY A 807 9.40 22.05 34.24
N THR A 808 9.63 22.23 32.95
CA THR A 808 10.53 21.42 32.13
C THR A 808 11.74 22.25 31.69
N VAL A 809 12.95 21.78 31.98
CA VAL A 809 14.22 22.28 31.44
C VAL A 809 14.60 21.41 30.25
N THR A 810 14.61 21.95 29.02
CA THR A 810 15.01 21.19 27.81
C THR A 810 16.39 21.61 27.32
N LEU A 811 17.31 20.66 27.12
CA LEU A 811 18.65 20.95 26.61
C LEU A 811 18.66 21.17 25.10
N ASN A 812 19.43 22.16 24.63
CA ASN A 812 19.73 22.35 23.21
C ASN A 812 21.22 22.18 22.89
N TYR A 813 22.09 22.15 23.89
CA TYR A 813 23.51 21.83 23.79
C TYR A 813 23.87 20.69 24.74
N ASP A 814 24.99 20.02 24.44
CA ASP A 814 25.62 19.11 25.39
C ASP A 814 25.94 19.84 26.70
N LEU A 815 25.72 19.17 27.82
CA LEU A 815 25.85 19.75 29.15
C LEU A 815 26.91 18.99 29.95
N SER A 816 27.93 19.70 30.42
CA SER A 816 28.92 19.17 31.36
C SER A 816 28.78 19.86 32.72
N ILE A 817 28.76 19.12 33.82
CA ILE A 817 28.57 19.64 35.18
C ILE A 817 29.76 19.21 36.04
N ARG A 818 30.45 20.17 36.70
CA ARG A 818 31.68 19.88 37.47
C ARG A 818 31.46 19.18 38.82
N ARG A 819 30.24 19.23 39.35
CA ARG A 819 29.83 18.54 40.58
C ARG A 819 28.49 17.87 40.30
N ASN A 820 27.47 18.14 41.11
CA ASN A 820 26.28 17.30 41.18
C ASN A 820 25.15 17.83 40.30
N LEU A 821 24.37 16.90 39.77
CA LEU A 821 23.06 17.14 39.17
C LEU A 821 21.98 16.63 40.12
N ASN A 822 21.09 17.53 40.56
CA ASN A 822 19.93 17.19 41.37
C ASN A 822 18.64 17.54 40.62
N VAL A 823 17.83 16.54 40.28
CA VAL A 823 16.49 16.73 39.71
C VAL A 823 15.48 16.30 40.78
N LEU A 824 15.19 17.18 41.73
CA LEU A 824 14.31 16.87 42.87
C LEU A 824 12.83 17.11 42.55
N GLY A 825 12.52 17.92 41.53
CA GLY A 825 11.18 18.22 41.03
C GLY A 825 11.22 18.59 39.54
N GLY A 826 10.07 18.56 38.86
CA GLY A 826 9.92 18.95 37.46
C GLY A 826 10.59 17.97 36.50
N THR A 827 10.89 18.42 35.27
CA THR A 827 11.55 17.58 34.25
C THR A 827 12.83 18.22 33.72
N LEU A 828 13.93 17.46 33.69
CA LEU A 828 15.10 17.76 32.86
C LEU A 828 15.05 16.86 31.62
N ASN A 829 14.84 17.46 30.44
CA ASN A 829 14.77 16.78 29.16
C ASN A 829 16.09 16.97 28.40
N LEU A 830 16.82 15.88 28.15
CA LEU A 830 18.12 15.92 27.50
C LEU A 830 18.05 16.13 25.99
N ASN A 831 16.92 15.82 25.34
CA ASN A 831 16.66 16.15 23.94
C ASN A 831 17.82 15.76 22.99
N ASP A 832 18.30 14.52 23.15
CA ASP A 832 19.37 13.88 22.39
C ASP A 832 20.73 14.59 22.52
N LYS A 833 20.94 15.32 23.62
CA LYS A 833 22.23 15.95 23.98
C LYS A 833 23.01 15.11 24.98
N THR A 834 24.33 15.17 24.90
CA THR A 834 25.24 14.50 25.83
C THR A 834 25.19 15.18 27.19
N LEU A 835 25.16 14.40 28.27
CA LEU A 835 25.25 14.88 29.65
C LEU A 835 26.49 14.28 30.32
N ASN A 836 27.44 15.10 30.74
CA ASN A 836 28.60 14.67 31.53
C ASN A 836 28.52 15.27 32.93
N VAL A 837 28.63 14.45 33.97
CA VAL A 837 28.54 14.89 35.37
C VAL A 837 29.75 14.39 36.15
N ASP A 838 30.63 15.30 36.55
CA ASP A 838 31.83 14.96 37.33
C ASP A 838 31.52 14.59 38.80
N GLY A 839 30.34 14.97 39.31
CA GLY A 839 29.80 14.54 40.61
C GLY A 839 28.70 13.50 40.47
N TYR A 840 27.76 13.45 41.43
CA TYR A 840 26.65 12.50 41.40
C TYR A 840 25.43 13.01 40.63
N ILE A 841 24.60 12.08 40.16
CA ILE A 841 23.24 12.35 39.65
C ILE A 841 22.23 11.88 40.68
N LEU A 842 21.30 12.77 41.05
CA LEU A 842 20.20 12.49 41.96
C LEU A 842 18.86 12.85 41.30
N ILE A 843 18.00 11.87 41.08
CA ILE A 843 16.60 12.05 40.67
C ILE A 843 15.72 11.80 41.90
N GLY A 844 15.14 12.87 42.45
CA GLY A 844 14.26 12.79 43.63
C GLY A 844 12.84 12.33 43.27
N TYR A 845 12.04 11.97 44.28
CA TYR A 845 10.69 11.40 44.10
C TYR A 845 9.74 12.15 43.16
N ALA A 846 9.85 13.48 43.07
CA ALA A 846 9.02 14.32 42.21
C ALA A 846 9.74 14.75 40.91
N GLY A 847 11.00 14.35 40.73
CA GLY A 847 11.83 14.71 39.60
C GLY A 847 11.73 13.71 38.45
N THR A 848 11.85 14.23 37.23
CA THR A 848 11.95 13.43 36.01
C THR A 848 13.21 13.78 35.22
N LEU A 849 14.05 12.79 34.92
CA LEU A 849 15.13 12.92 33.95
C LEU A 849 14.73 12.15 32.68
N ASN A 850 14.47 12.88 31.60
CA ASN A 850 14.13 12.30 30.29
C ASN A 850 15.36 12.29 29.39
N ALA A 851 15.87 11.09 29.11
CA ALA A 851 17.13 10.89 28.42
C ALA A 851 17.03 10.75 26.89
N THR A 852 15.83 10.53 26.34
CA THR A 852 15.63 10.34 24.88
C THR A 852 16.66 9.36 24.27
N SER A 853 17.53 9.77 23.34
CA SER A 853 18.64 8.97 22.80
C SER A 853 20.04 9.40 23.27
N SER A 854 20.12 10.17 24.36
CA SER A 854 21.35 10.78 24.88
C SER A 854 22.41 9.80 25.40
N ILE A 855 23.66 10.28 25.46
CA ILE A 855 24.76 9.66 26.22
C ILE A 855 24.90 10.40 27.55
N ILE A 856 24.84 9.67 28.66
CA ILE A 856 24.99 10.21 30.02
C ILE A 856 26.24 9.59 30.65
N THR A 857 27.24 10.40 30.95
CA THR A 857 28.46 9.99 31.65
C THR A 857 28.44 10.57 33.06
N VAL A 858 28.68 9.74 34.09
CA VAL A 858 28.71 10.19 35.49
C VAL A 858 29.89 9.58 36.24
N LYS A 859 30.63 10.45 36.94
CA LYS A 859 31.78 10.06 37.78
C LYS A 859 31.43 9.83 39.25
N GLY A 860 30.37 10.44 39.75
CA GLY A 860 29.86 10.18 41.10
C GLY A 860 28.79 9.10 41.12
N ASP A 861 28.06 9.01 42.22
CA ASP A 861 26.98 8.04 42.38
C ASP A 861 25.79 8.32 41.43
N TRP A 862 25.02 7.27 41.14
CA TRP A 862 23.73 7.37 40.48
C TRP A 862 22.63 7.10 41.50
N ALA A 863 21.74 8.04 41.77
CA ALA A 863 20.61 7.85 42.67
C ALA A 863 19.29 8.17 41.97
N ASN A 864 18.35 7.22 41.96
CA ASN A 864 17.04 7.39 41.36
C ASN A 864 15.90 6.95 42.27
N TRP A 865 15.21 7.92 42.86
CA TRP A 865 13.95 7.73 43.60
C TRP A 865 12.73 8.31 42.86
N GLY A 866 12.94 8.93 41.70
CA GLY A 866 11.90 9.52 40.86
C GLY A 866 11.71 8.79 39.54
N ASN A 867 11.54 9.54 38.46
CA ASN A 867 11.28 9.00 37.13
C ASN A 867 12.48 9.20 36.18
N PHE A 868 13.18 8.12 35.87
CA PHE A 868 14.16 8.11 34.78
C PHE A 868 13.53 7.51 33.52
N ILE A 869 13.30 8.35 32.50
CA ILE A 869 12.79 7.92 31.19
C ILE A 869 13.99 7.67 30.29
N SER A 870 14.37 6.40 30.13
CA SER A 870 15.64 6.03 29.50
C SER A 870 15.66 6.11 27.98
N GLY A 871 14.51 6.06 27.29
CA GLY A 871 14.45 6.05 25.83
C GLY A 871 15.40 5.02 25.19
N THR A 872 16.29 5.46 24.30
CA THR A 872 17.39 4.66 23.72
C THR A 872 18.78 5.08 24.23
N SER A 873 18.82 5.75 25.38
CA SER A 873 20.04 6.34 25.98
C SER A 873 21.14 5.33 26.35
N THR A 874 22.36 5.85 26.49
CA THR A 874 23.50 5.11 27.05
C THR A 874 23.98 5.78 28.33
N VAL A 875 23.97 5.06 29.46
CA VAL A 875 24.53 5.52 30.74
C VAL A 875 25.90 4.89 30.96
N ILE A 876 26.92 5.72 31.15
CA ILE A 876 28.32 5.35 31.39
C ILE A 876 28.70 5.80 32.80
N LEU A 877 29.12 4.85 33.62
CA LEU A 877 29.68 5.08 34.95
C LEU A 877 31.22 5.07 34.81
N ASP A 878 31.87 6.23 34.85
CA ASP A 878 33.32 6.37 34.59
C ASP A 878 34.12 6.82 35.83
N GLY A 879 33.49 6.84 37.00
CA GLY A 879 34.06 7.23 38.28
C GLY A 879 34.81 6.12 39.01
N THR A 880 35.19 6.37 40.26
CA THR A 880 35.79 5.37 41.17
C THR A 880 34.89 5.12 42.36
N ASN A 881 34.71 3.86 42.73
CA ASN A 881 33.93 3.38 43.85
C ASN A 881 32.48 3.91 43.86
N GLN A 882 31.83 3.87 42.70
CA GLN A 882 30.48 4.42 42.52
C GLN A 882 29.42 3.52 43.13
N THR A 883 28.30 4.13 43.54
CA THR A 883 27.11 3.43 44.02
C THR A 883 25.90 3.77 43.15
N ILE A 884 25.07 2.77 42.85
CA ILE A 884 23.74 2.94 42.27
C ILE A 884 22.69 2.79 43.36
N TYR A 885 21.93 3.85 43.63
CA TYR A 885 20.79 3.89 44.55
C TYR A 885 19.46 3.93 43.81
N GLY A 886 18.45 3.30 44.41
CA GLY A 886 17.07 3.25 43.96
C GLY A 886 16.86 2.34 42.74
N ASN A 887 15.60 2.16 42.35
CA ASN A 887 15.26 1.34 41.19
C ASN A 887 15.44 2.15 39.90
N THR A 888 16.22 1.66 38.93
CA THR A 888 16.39 2.33 37.64
C THR A 888 16.20 1.38 36.47
N THR A 889 15.51 1.83 35.43
CA THR A 889 15.42 1.13 34.14
C THR A 889 16.31 1.83 33.11
N PHE A 890 17.49 1.26 32.87
CA PHE A 890 18.43 1.72 31.85
C PHE A 890 18.11 1.11 30.48
N TYR A 891 18.40 1.84 29.40
CA TYR A 891 18.43 1.25 28.06
C TYR A 891 19.76 0.55 27.81
N LYS A 892 20.87 1.29 27.86
CA LYS A 892 22.22 0.74 27.98
C LYS A 892 22.91 1.23 29.26
N LEU A 893 23.55 0.32 29.99
CA LEU A 893 24.36 0.63 31.17
C LEU A 893 25.77 0.08 30.98
N ILE A 894 26.78 0.95 31.14
CA ILE A 894 28.19 0.64 30.90
C ILE A 894 29.03 1.04 32.11
N LYS A 895 29.83 0.10 32.62
CA LYS A 895 30.95 0.34 33.55
C LYS A 895 32.14 -0.47 33.07
N ILE A 896 33.20 0.21 32.65
CA ILE A 896 34.44 -0.41 32.20
C ILE A 896 35.59 0.19 33.00
N VAL A 897 36.45 -0.65 33.58
CA VAL A 897 37.56 -0.21 34.42
C VAL A 897 38.86 -0.89 33.99
N THR A 898 39.95 -0.12 34.04
CA THR A 898 41.32 -0.59 33.74
C THR A 898 42.16 -0.77 35.01
N SER A 899 41.62 -0.36 36.16
CA SER A 899 42.20 -0.52 37.50
C SER A 899 41.12 -1.07 38.44
N ALA A 900 41.52 -1.74 39.52
CA ALA A 900 40.57 -2.32 40.47
C ALA A 900 39.62 -1.25 41.01
N ASP A 901 38.32 -1.49 40.87
CA ASP A 901 37.27 -0.54 41.22
C ASP A 901 36.06 -1.29 41.77
N THR A 902 35.23 -0.62 42.57
CA THR A 902 34.00 -1.21 43.12
C THR A 902 32.78 -0.48 42.60
N LEU A 903 31.79 -1.21 42.11
CA LEU A 903 30.45 -0.71 41.84
C LEU A 903 29.50 -1.28 42.89
N TYR A 904 28.98 -0.41 43.74
CA TYR A 904 27.99 -0.77 44.76
C TYR A 904 26.57 -0.62 44.20
N PHE A 905 25.66 -1.45 44.69
CA PHE A 905 24.24 -1.38 44.42
C PHE A 905 23.48 -1.32 45.73
N GLU A 906 22.47 -0.45 45.83
CA GLU A 906 21.63 -0.36 47.02
C GLU A 906 20.95 -1.69 47.31
N ALA A 907 21.09 -2.19 48.55
CA ALA A 907 20.48 -3.44 48.98
C ALA A 907 18.96 -3.37 48.80
N GLY A 908 18.36 -4.38 48.18
CA GLY A 908 16.93 -4.40 47.87
C GLY A 908 16.53 -3.70 46.56
N SER A 909 17.40 -2.85 45.99
CA SER A 909 17.10 -2.15 44.74
C SER A 909 17.21 -3.06 43.51
N THR A 910 16.43 -2.78 42.47
CA THR A 910 16.41 -3.49 41.19
C THR A 910 16.83 -2.57 40.05
N GLN A 911 17.90 -2.96 39.34
CA GLN A 911 18.32 -2.32 38.10
C GLN A 911 17.81 -3.13 36.90
N THR A 912 16.95 -2.56 36.07
CA THR A 912 16.46 -3.19 34.83
C THR A 912 17.24 -2.65 33.65
N ILE A 913 17.70 -3.52 32.74
CA ILE A 913 18.45 -3.11 31.54
C ILE A 913 17.70 -3.61 30.32
N SER A 914 17.07 -2.70 29.57
CA SER A 914 16.19 -3.07 28.45
C SER A 914 16.93 -3.44 27.16
N ASN A 915 18.19 -3.00 26.97
CA ASN A 915 18.97 -3.31 25.77
C ASN A 915 20.36 -3.91 26.03
N THR A 916 21.34 -3.19 26.58
CA THR A 916 22.71 -3.73 26.73
C THR A 916 23.29 -3.42 28.10
N LEU A 917 23.73 -4.46 28.81
CA LEU A 917 24.52 -4.36 30.04
C LEU A 917 25.99 -4.66 29.71
N THR A 918 26.90 -3.73 30.01
CA THR A 918 28.35 -3.93 29.90
C THR A 918 29.01 -3.64 31.24
N LEU A 919 29.56 -4.67 31.88
CA LEU A 919 30.32 -4.56 33.14
C LEU A 919 31.65 -5.28 32.95
N GLN A 920 32.74 -4.52 32.87
CA GLN A 920 34.03 -5.08 32.45
C GLN A 920 35.21 -4.55 33.28
N GLY A 921 36.00 -5.46 33.84
CA GLY A 921 37.34 -5.17 34.34
C GLY A 921 38.43 -5.58 33.35
N THR A 922 39.66 -5.72 33.83
CA THR A 922 40.76 -6.31 33.04
C THR A 922 41.45 -7.43 33.82
N ASN A 923 42.25 -8.24 33.14
CA ASN A 923 43.08 -9.25 33.79
C ASN A 923 43.96 -8.60 34.88
N GLY A 924 43.86 -9.08 36.12
CA GLY A 924 44.55 -8.51 37.29
C GLY A 924 43.86 -7.31 37.97
N ASN A 925 42.85 -6.70 37.36
CA ASN A 925 42.10 -5.56 37.89
C ASN A 925 40.59 -5.78 37.70
N LEU A 926 40.01 -6.61 38.57
CA LEU A 926 38.59 -6.95 38.49
C LEU A 926 37.71 -5.76 38.90
N LEU A 927 36.55 -5.63 38.26
CA LEU A 927 35.46 -4.77 38.75
C LEU A 927 34.68 -5.51 39.84
N LEU A 928 34.71 -5.00 41.07
CA LEU A 928 33.98 -5.59 42.19
C LEU A 928 32.52 -5.11 42.15
N LEU A 929 31.56 -6.02 42.06
CA LEU A 929 30.13 -5.73 42.17
C LEU A 929 29.66 -6.11 43.58
N ARG A 930 29.14 -5.15 44.34
CA ARG A 930 28.83 -5.32 45.77
C ARG A 930 27.45 -4.78 46.12
N SER A 931 26.81 -5.40 47.11
CA SER A 931 25.72 -4.77 47.84
C SER A 931 26.26 -3.66 48.75
N THR A 932 25.47 -2.61 48.95
CA THR A 932 25.72 -1.60 50.01
C THR A 932 25.54 -2.15 51.43
N SER A 933 24.85 -3.28 51.59
CA SER A 933 24.68 -3.96 52.87
C SER A 933 25.06 -5.43 52.73
N ASP A 934 26.17 -5.83 53.36
CA ASP A 934 26.72 -7.18 53.24
C ASP A 934 25.69 -8.25 53.65
N GLY A 935 25.56 -9.30 52.85
CA GLY A 935 24.58 -10.38 53.08
C GLY A 935 23.16 -10.09 52.58
N TYR A 936 22.89 -8.90 52.04
CA TYR A 936 21.59 -8.55 51.43
C TYR A 936 21.72 -8.42 49.92
N TYR A 937 20.77 -9.03 49.19
CA TYR A 937 20.78 -8.99 47.74
C TYR A 937 20.61 -7.57 47.18
N TRP A 938 21.41 -7.26 46.15
CA TRP A 938 21.02 -6.29 45.13
C TRP A 938 20.45 -7.03 43.91
N TYR A 939 19.47 -6.43 43.25
CA TYR A 939 18.77 -7.08 42.15
C TYR A 939 19.13 -6.47 40.80
N ILE A 940 19.25 -7.33 39.78
CA ILE A 940 19.43 -6.90 38.39
C ILE A 940 18.47 -7.67 37.47
N ASN A 941 17.95 -7.04 36.43
CA ASN A 941 17.08 -7.64 35.43
C ASN A 941 17.49 -7.22 34.01
N PRO A 942 18.55 -7.84 33.44
CA PRO A 942 18.95 -7.58 32.07
C PRO A 942 18.01 -8.30 31.10
N LEU A 943 17.27 -7.54 30.29
CA LEU A 943 16.34 -8.03 29.27
C LEU A 943 17.01 -8.23 27.91
N GLY A 944 18.10 -7.50 27.63
CA GLY A 944 18.85 -7.61 26.37
C GLY A 944 20.24 -8.25 26.52
N SER A 945 21.21 -7.75 25.75
CA SER A 945 22.59 -8.28 25.68
C SER A 945 23.36 -8.08 26.98
N ARG A 946 24.18 -9.08 27.34
CA ARG A 946 24.94 -9.15 28.60
C ARG A 946 26.42 -9.34 28.28
N ASN A 947 27.21 -8.28 28.45
CA ASN A 947 28.66 -8.28 28.23
C ASN A 947 29.34 -8.08 29.59
N VAL A 948 29.50 -9.17 30.33
CA VAL A 948 30.05 -9.14 31.69
C VAL A 948 31.31 -10.00 31.77
N SER A 949 32.46 -9.39 32.07
CA SER A 949 33.75 -10.09 32.12
C SER A 949 34.74 -9.42 33.07
N PHE A 950 35.69 -10.19 33.61
CA PHE A 950 36.67 -9.68 34.59
C PHE A 950 36.01 -8.97 35.78
N VAL A 951 34.93 -9.54 36.33
CA VAL A 951 34.22 -9.01 37.49
C VAL A 951 34.40 -9.89 38.72
N ASN A 952 34.25 -9.33 39.91
CA ASN A 952 34.12 -10.08 41.16
C ASN A 952 32.75 -9.76 41.77
N ILE A 953 31.86 -10.73 41.91
CA ILE A 953 30.46 -10.49 42.28
C ILE A 953 30.17 -11.04 43.68
N LYS A 954 29.44 -10.27 44.50
CA LYS A 954 28.91 -10.72 45.79
C LYS A 954 27.48 -10.19 46.00
N ASP A 955 26.63 -11.00 46.63
CA ASP A 955 25.26 -10.64 47.04
C ASP A 955 24.35 -10.19 45.88
N MET A 956 24.48 -10.76 44.68
CA MET A 956 23.63 -10.43 43.52
C MET A 956 22.45 -11.40 43.34
N TYR A 957 21.26 -10.89 43.04
CA TYR A 957 20.15 -11.69 42.53
C TYR A 957 19.70 -11.21 41.13
N ASN A 958 19.93 -12.03 40.11
CA ASN A 958 19.39 -11.76 38.77
C ASN A 958 17.91 -12.17 38.70
N LYS A 959 17.00 -11.21 38.51
CA LYS A 959 15.55 -11.44 38.39
C LYS A 959 15.14 -12.01 37.03
N ASN A 960 15.98 -11.92 36.01
CA ASN A 960 15.68 -12.47 34.70
C ASN A 960 15.60 -14.00 34.76
N VAL A 961 14.85 -14.61 33.85
CA VAL A 961 14.81 -16.08 33.70
C VAL A 961 16.11 -16.62 33.12
N VAL A 962 16.82 -15.82 32.31
CA VAL A 962 18.10 -16.16 31.70
C VAL A 962 19.24 -15.77 32.64
N HIS A 963 20.16 -16.71 32.87
CA HIS A 963 21.38 -16.48 33.66
C HIS A 963 22.29 -15.42 33.01
N ILE A 964 23.05 -14.70 33.83
CA ILE A 964 24.09 -13.78 33.33
C ILE A 964 25.38 -14.59 33.14
N PRO A 965 25.86 -14.82 31.90
CA PRO A 965 27.17 -15.43 31.69
C PRO A 965 28.26 -14.41 32.06
N VAL A 966 29.24 -14.86 32.85
CA VAL A 966 30.41 -14.05 33.22
C VAL A 966 31.70 -14.81 32.91
N THR A 967 32.64 -14.18 32.24
CA THR A 967 33.95 -14.77 31.89
C THR A 967 35.07 -14.15 32.72
N ASP A 968 36.11 -14.92 33.02
CA ASP A 968 37.29 -14.45 33.77
C ASP A 968 36.95 -13.75 35.10
N SER A 969 35.89 -14.23 35.76
CA SER A 969 35.23 -13.55 36.88
C SER A 969 35.25 -14.40 38.16
N ILE A 970 35.17 -13.75 39.32
CA ILE A 970 35.20 -14.39 40.63
C ILE A 970 33.82 -14.34 41.29
N ASP A 971 33.35 -15.49 41.76
CA ASP A 971 32.21 -15.58 42.68
C ASP A 971 32.69 -15.38 44.12
N SER A 972 32.32 -14.28 44.77
CA SER A 972 32.63 -13.99 46.18
C SER A 972 31.45 -14.26 47.12
N GLY A 973 30.45 -15.00 46.65
CA GLY A 973 29.39 -15.59 47.47
C GLY A 973 28.03 -14.91 47.35
N ASN A 974 26.99 -15.69 47.63
CA ASN A 974 25.59 -15.29 47.67
C ASN A 974 25.11 -14.66 46.35
N ASN A 975 25.39 -15.31 45.22
CA ASN A 975 24.93 -14.89 43.90
C ASN A 975 23.86 -15.85 43.36
N ASN A 976 22.82 -15.34 42.71
CA ASN A 976 21.73 -16.12 42.13
C ASN A 976 21.58 -15.84 40.63
N LYS A 977 21.45 -16.90 39.82
CA LYS A 977 21.30 -16.86 38.36
C LYS A 977 22.43 -16.11 37.62
N VAL A 978 23.65 -16.38 38.05
CA VAL A 978 24.90 -15.97 37.39
C VAL A 978 25.70 -17.23 37.05
N SER A 979 26.26 -17.29 35.85
CA SER A 979 27.04 -18.43 35.38
C SER A 979 28.51 -18.02 35.27
N PHE A 980 29.32 -18.42 36.24
CA PHE A 980 30.77 -18.17 36.23
C PHE A 980 31.47 -19.19 35.33
N GLY A 981 32.13 -18.70 34.28
CA GLY A 981 32.80 -19.51 33.28
C GLY A 981 34.07 -20.20 33.78
N GLY A 982 33.89 -21.31 34.48
CA GLY A 982 34.77 -22.47 34.56
C GLY A 982 33.89 -23.71 34.35
N SER A 983 34.38 -24.74 33.66
CA SER A 983 33.62 -25.92 33.25
C SER A 983 32.75 -26.54 34.35
N GLU A 984 31.44 -26.34 34.32
CA GLU A 984 30.42 -27.28 34.85
C GLU A 984 28.97 -26.88 34.52
N CYS A 985 28.23 -27.87 34.05
CA CYS A 985 26.77 -28.05 34.09
C CYS A 985 25.84 -27.18 33.22
N SER A 986 25.63 -27.67 31.99
CA SER A 986 24.32 -27.71 31.36
C SER A 986 23.33 -28.53 32.22
N CYS A 987 22.51 -27.88 33.04
CA CYS A 987 21.34 -28.50 33.65
C CYS A 987 20.08 -28.17 32.85
N LEU A 988 19.75 -29.08 31.93
CA LEU A 988 18.43 -29.61 31.59
C LEU A 988 17.19 -28.75 31.95
N GLU A 989 16.54 -28.22 30.92
CA GLU A 989 15.06 -28.24 30.82
C GLU A 989 14.65 -28.73 29.42
N LYS A 990 14.29 -30.01 29.35
CA LYS A 990 13.08 -30.57 28.68
C LYS A 990 13.27 -32.05 28.35
N GLU A 991 12.49 -32.86 29.04
CA GLU A 991 11.91 -34.14 28.63
C GLU A 991 12.77 -35.11 27.80
N LEU A 992 13.44 -36.04 28.51
CA LEU A 992 13.59 -37.40 28.00
C LEU A 992 13.09 -38.38 29.07
N ILE A 993 11.88 -38.90 28.85
CA ILE A 993 11.30 -40.00 29.60
C ILE A 993 12.11 -41.27 29.28
N ILE A 994 12.91 -41.74 30.23
CA ILE A 994 13.39 -43.13 30.23
C ILE A 994 12.57 -43.87 31.29
N GLN A 995 11.58 -44.64 30.83
CA GLN A 995 10.89 -45.64 31.64
C GLN A 995 11.86 -46.77 31.99
N ALA A 996 12.27 -46.87 33.25
CA ALA A 996 12.73 -48.15 33.80
C ALA A 996 11.49 -48.97 34.18
N ARG A 997 11.20 -50.02 33.39
CA ARG A 997 10.30 -51.09 33.82
C ARG A 997 11.01 -51.93 34.88
N ASN A 998 10.31 -52.29 35.94
CA ASN A 998 10.63 -53.49 36.71
C ASN A 998 9.81 -54.68 36.17
N ASP A 999 10.23 -55.90 36.49
CA ASP A 999 9.84 -57.17 35.84
C ASP A 999 8.35 -57.57 35.93
N ASN A 1000 7.46 -56.71 36.45
CA ASN A 1000 6.02 -56.98 36.57
C ASN A 1000 5.09 -55.90 35.97
N GLY A 1001 5.61 -54.96 35.17
CA GLY A 1001 4.80 -54.24 34.19
C GLY A 1001 3.57 -53.45 34.70
N ARG A 1002 3.66 -52.74 35.84
CA ARG A 1002 2.61 -51.79 36.24
C ARG A 1002 3.18 -50.42 36.65
N LEU A 1003 2.65 -49.37 36.02
CA LEU A 1003 2.81 -47.95 36.39
C LEU A 1003 1.77 -47.59 37.45
N SER A 1004 2.17 -46.93 38.54
CA SER A 1004 1.27 -46.16 39.40
C SER A 1004 1.55 -44.67 39.20
N TRP A 1005 0.47 -43.91 39.04
CA TRP A 1005 0.43 -42.48 38.74
C TRP A 1005 1.10 -41.60 39.79
#